data_AF-A0A2W5D6B7-F1
#
_entry.id   AF-A0A2W5D6B7-F1
#
_cell.length_a   1.000
_cell.length_b   1.000
_cell.length_c   1.000
_cell.angle_alpha   90.00
_cell.angle_beta   90.00
_cell.angle_gamma   90.00
#
_symmetry.space_group_name_H-M   'P 1'
#
loop_
_entity.id
_entity.type
_entity.pdbx_description
1 polymer ?
#
loop_
_entity_poly.entity_id
_entity_poly.type
_entity_poly.pdbx_seq_one_letter_code
_entity_poly.pdbx_strand_id
1 'polypeptide(L)'
;MIPVSRTVLAAAALLVFSAAASAQTPAAPAAAASAPARPAADPAAPKPFAEVIKGAKEQPGLFPIWRKDEKTWIEIPKEAFNKPFLFTINVANAVGERGLYASQMLGDEMVEWRRIGNHIQLIALNTKFRAEGGSKLAVEQAFSPSLILAGPAASADHPDRKSVLIDAGALLGDIPGYSTRLEMAYRLPFAPDRSNSYIEASRAEPQLTTLTARVHFATPRIPAPPLVPTPVPTASPPQATPDPRSMFFSFVYNFRALPEQPAAVRLADPRLGHFTESYTDLGDDLKANTRVHMVSRWRLEKKDPAAELSEPVQPIVYWLDKNIPKKYRDSVAAGVLEWNKAFEKIGFKNAVQVRQQPDDADWDNMDAMHASIRWFTGADVGFAIGPSNKDPRTGEILDADIGMSDVFGRGVRRFATDDVPPAQGHDAAAWAMAPTAHVHDDDAADHCSYAADQIAEFGFAADLLSLRDGQGLDGPETEALAQAVIKDVVMHEVGHTLGLKHNFRSSTTVTQAQLRDKAYTEAHGISNSVMDYNAYNLPLKGEPRASLTNTTLGAYDYWAIEYAYKPLAAEQQSAELARIAARSTEPQLAYGDDYDQGVGGPYDGFDPRSNQRDLGDDPLAYAKKRLKLNQELWDRVQSRKPEAGEDPLRSRRSIMESFRQLGMTAHNVSKYVGGIYAERVVPGVTPLQAFKPVDAAQQREALRFIAGGLLSSDSFRFRPEFLAQQTVDYNEWNRGLPLSIPDAVAAVQGRVLDRLMSPNTAHRLIEQQSLLTEAQRKGQVSLSEVYATLQSAIFSELKTGAEIDRMRRSLQREYLKRLQAQLNRSTNGATVYADAFSMARYHATQLANDLRTAAAKPGLSVETRAHLAELQDLLNAMLKATLVRA
;
A
#
# COMPACT_ATOMS: atom_id res chain seq x y z
N MET A 1 38.22 47.08 -14.64
CA MET A 1 39.21 47.68 -13.72
C MET A 1 39.96 46.55 -13.03
N ILE A 2 41.18 46.31 -13.51
CA ILE A 2 42.34 45.62 -12.91
C ILE A 2 43.19 46.76 -12.25
N PRO A 3 44.05 46.64 -11.20
CA PRO A 3 45.13 45.64 -10.95
C PRO A 3 45.29 45.15 -9.48
N VAL A 4 45.96 44.02 -9.14
CA VAL A 4 47.37 43.53 -9.32
C VAL A 4 48.39 44.29 -8.43
N SER A 5 49.10 43.64 -7.48
CA SER A 5 50.50 43.15 -7.59
C SER A 5 50.92 42.49 -6.25
N ARG A 6 51.54 41.30 -6.12
CA ARG A 6 52.83 40.72 -6.62
C ARG A 6 54.08 40.99 -5.74
N THR A 7 54.51 39.93 -5.04
CA THR A 7 55.87 39.30 -4.91
C THR A 7 57.11 40.07 -4.44
N VAL A 8 58.03 39.30 -3.81
CA VAL A 8 59.53 39.36 -3.76
C VAL A 8 60.04 39.23 -2.29
N LEU A 9 61.05 38.46 -1.85
CA LEU A 9 62.12 37.62 -2.44
C LEU A 9 62.60 36.57 -1.40
N ALA A 10 63.30 35.54 -1.85
CA ALA A 10 64.08 34.56 -1.08
C ALA A 10 65.52 35.03 -0.77
N ALA A 11 66.18 34.43 0.23
CA ALA A 11 67.66 34.30 0.33
C ALA A 11 68.06 33.12 1.23
N ALA A 12 69.17 32.45 0.87
CA ALA A 12 69.64 31.15 1.35
C ALA A 12 71.05 31.21 2.01
N ALA A 13 71.51 30.04 2.49
CA ALA A 13 72.90 29.57 2.75
C ALA A 13 73.50 29.85 4.17
N LEU A 14 73.85 28.80 4.98
CA LEU A 14 75.08 27.95 5.05
C LEU A 14 76.32 28.77 5.49
N LEU A 15 77.25 28.42 6.41
CA LEU A 15 77.85 27.22 7.06
C LEU A 15 78.53 27.73 8.39
N VAL A 16 79.00 26.93 9.37
CA VAL A 16 80.31 26.21 9.39
C VAL A 16 80.47 25.43 10.72
N PHE A 17 81.17 24.29 10.60
CA PHE A 17 81.65 23.31 11.58
C PHE A 17 82.65 23.79 12.65
N SER A 18 82.74 23.07 13.76
CA SER A 18 84.04 22.74 14.41
C SER A 18 83.95 21.40 15.16
N ALA A 19 84.89 20.51 14.88
CA ALA A 19 85.06 19.21 15.51
C ALA A 19 86.12 19.26 16.63
N ALA A 20 86.04 18.34 17.59
CA ALA A 20 87.20 17.89 18.36
C ALA A 20 87.09 16.38 18.61
N ALA A 21 88.17 15.69 18.25
CA ALA A 21 88.33 14.24 18.26
C ALA A 21 88.90 13.74 19.59
N SER A 22 88.66 12.47 19.91
CA SER A 22 89.65 11.63 20.59
C SER A 22 89.51 10.18 20.12
N ALA A 23 90.65 9.57 19.77
CA ALA A 23 90.76 8.19 19.30
C ALA A 23 91.50 7.31 20.34
N GLN A 24 90.79 6.27 20.77
CA GLN A 24 91.16 4.85 20.79
C GLN A 24 92.35 4.29 21.60
N THR A 25 92.05 3.22 22.34
CA THR A 25 92.90 2.05 22.64
C THR A 25 92.05 0.75 22.56
N PRO A 26 92.64 -0.44 22.31
CA PRO A 26 91.98 -1.52 21.56
C PRO A 26 91.52 -2.79 22.34
N ALA A 27 90.44 -3.38 21.81
CA ALA A 27 90.03 -4.80 21.63
C ALA A 27 89.96 -5.85 22.77
N ALA A 28 88.78 -6.50 22.87
CA ALA A 28 88.59 -7.93 23.15
C ALA A 28 87.36 -8.47 22.35
N PRO A 29 87.28 -9.77 21.99
CA PRO A 29 86.57 -10.24 20.79
C PRO A 29 85.11 -10.71 21.01
N ALA A 30 84.31 -10.45 19.97
CA ALA A 30 83.09 -11.09 19.45
C ALA A 30 82.17 -11.94 20.37
N ALA A 31 80.93 -11.49 20.49
CA ALA A 31 79.74 -12.34 20.57
C ALA A 31 78.76 -11.94 19.45
N ALA A 32 78.18 -12.94 18.78
CA ALA A 32 77.42 -12.84 17.54
C ALA A 32 76.23 -11.86 17.61
N ALA A 33 76.10 -11.02 16.57
CA ALA A 33 74.99 -10.11 16.39
C ALA A 33 73.71 -10.86 15.97
N SER A 34 72.66 -10.70 16.76
CA SER A 34 71.27 -10.99 16.40
C SER A 34 70.83 -10.12 15.22
N ALA A 35 70.04 -10.72 14.32
CA ALA A 35 69.41 -10.05 13.17
C ALA A 35 68.67 -8.74 13.56
N PRO A 36 68.61 -7.75 12.66
CA PRO A 36 67.97 -6.47 12.95
C PRO A 36 66.48 -6.68 13.26
N ALA A 37 66.04 -6.09 14.37
CA ALA A 37 64.65 -6.05 14.78
C ALA A 37 63.79 -5.44 13.66
N ARG A 38 62.70 -6.13 13.33
CA ARG A 38 61.63 -5.61 12.45
C ARG A 38 61.22 -4.22 12.94
N PRO A 39 61.02 -3.23 12.05
CA PRO A 39 60.42 -1.96 12.44
C PRO A 39 59.12 -2.23 13.20
N ALA A 40 58.91 -1.54 14.33
CA ALA A 40 57.66 -1.60 15.07
C ALA A 40 56.51 -1.23 14.11
N ALA A 41 55.51 -2.11 14.01
CA ALA A 41 54.34 -1.86 13.18
C ALA A 41 53.63 -0.58 13.68
N ASP A 42 53.24 0.27 12.74
CA ASP A 42 52.39 1.43 13.01
C ASP A 42 51.09 0.94 13.69
N PRO A 43 50.78 1.36 14.93
CA PRO A 43 49.56 0.95 15.65
C PRO A 43 48.26 1.31 14.91
N ALA A 44 48.31 2.25 13.95
CA ALA A 44 47.18 2.65 13.13
C ALA A 44 47.04 1.85 11.83
N ALA A 45 48.02 1.02 11.46
CA ALA A 45 47.95 0.19 10.26
C ALA A 45 47.01 -1.01 10.47
N PRO A 46 46.17 -1.37 9.47
CA PRO A 46 45.32 -2.54 9.56
C PRO A 46 46.13 -3.83 9.79
N LYS A 47 45.60 -4.72 10.63
CA LYS A 47 46.22 -6.01 10.90
C LYS A 47 46.33 -6.85 9.62
N PRO A 48 47.34 -7.72 9.47
CA PRO A 48 47.41 -8.65 8.35
C PRO A 48 46.12 -9.46 8.20
N PHE A 49 45.64 -9.64 6.97
CA PHE A 49 44.42 -10.39 6.66
C PHE A 49 44.34 -11.74 7.41
N ALA A 50 45.40 -12.54 7.30
CA ALA A 50 45.49 -13.87 7.94
C ALA A 50 45.45 -13.83 9.48
N GLU A 51 45.83 -12.72 10.11
CA GLU A 51 45.71 -12.54 11.56
C GLU A 51 44.25 -12.30 11.95
N VAL A 52 43.54 -11.46 11.20
CA VAL A 52 42.14 -11.09 11.47
C VAL A 52 41.22 -12.32 11.39
N ILE A 53 41.36 -13.13 10.34
CA ILE A 53 40.54 -14.32 10.10
C ILE A 53 41.05 -15.59 10.80
N LYS A 54 42.06 -15.48 11.70
CA LYS A 54 42.65 -16.66 12.32
C LYS A 54 41.61 -17.46 13.12
N GLY A 55 41.28 -18.66 12.63
CA GLY A 55 40.27 -19.54 13.23
C GLY A 55 38.82 -19.19 12.85
N ALA A 56 38.62 -18.29 11.88
CA ALA A 56 37.31 -18.04 11.29
C ALA A 56 36.98 -19.09 10.23
N LYS A 57 35.69 -19.40 10.10
CA LYS A 57 35.14 -20.23 9.03
C LYS A 57 34.78 -19.33 7.85
N GLU A 58 35.25 -19.69 6.66
CA GLU A 58 34.90 -19.05 5.40
C GLU A 58 33.57 -19.61 4.86
N GLN A 59 32.73 -18.72 4.32
CA GLN A 59 31.59 -19.04 3.48
C GLN A 59 31.80 -18.34 2.13
N PRO A 60 32.06 -19.09 1.04
CA PRO A 60 32.28 -18.50 -0.27
C PRO A 60 30.97 -17.97 -0.86
N GLY A 61 31.03 -16.80 -1.51
CA GLY A 61 29.90 -16.24 -2.27
C GLY A 61 30.29 -14.95 -2.98
N LEU A 62 29.29 -14.17 -3.41
CA LEU A 62 29.52 -12.87 -4.09
C LEU A 62 30.50 -11.99 -3.31
N PHE A 63 30.26 -11.85 -2.01
CA PHE A 63 31.20 -11.30 -1.03
C PHE A 63 31.44 -12.37 0.03
N PRO A 64 32.62 -13.03 0.07
CA PRO A 64 32.89 -14.09 1.03
C PRO A 64 32.70 -13.62 2.47
N ILE A 65 32.10 -14.47 3.31
CA ILE A 65 31.85 -14.17 4.73
C ILE A 65 32.84 -14.98 5.57
N TRP A 66 33.49 -14.30 6.52
CA TRP A 66 34.34 -14.94 7.52
C TRP A 66 33.69 -14.81 8.88
N ARG A 67 33.43 -15.93 9.58
CA ARG A 67 32.79 -15.93 10.89
C ARG A 67 33.63 -16.64 11.95
N LYS A 68 33.79 -16.00 13.11
CA LYS A 68 34.46 -16.56 14.29
C LYS A 68 33.77 -16.07 15.56
N ASP A 69 33.24 -16.97 16.35
CA ASP A 69 32.44 -16.63 17.53
C ASP A 69 31.34 -15.62 17.12
N GLU A 70 31.24 -14.49 17.81
CA GLU A 70 30.30 -13.40 17.49
C GLU A 70 30.78 -12.44 16.39
N LYS A 71 32.01 -12.60 15.88
CA LYS A 71 32.56 -11.71 14.85
C LYS A 71 32.27 -12.21 13.45
N THR A 72 31.81 -11.30 12.61
CA THR A 72 31.52 -11.55 11.19
C THR A 72 32.18 -10.49 10.35
N TRP A 73 32.93 -10.90 9.33
CA TRP A 73 33.57 -10.01 8.36
C TRP A 73 33.08 -10.33 6.95
N ILE A 74 32.91 -9.28 6.16
CA ILE A 74 32.63 -9.38 4.73
C ILE A 74 33.95 -9.11 4.00
N GLU A 75 34.36 -10.04 3.14
CA GLU A 75 35.49 -9.87 2.25
C GLU A 75 35.05 -9.16 0.97
N ILE A 76 35.69 -8.04 0.65
CA ILE A 76 35.46 -7.28 -0.57
C ILE A 76 36.60 -7.58 -1.55
N PRO A 77 36.33 -8.33 -2.65
CA PRO A 77 37.32 -8.56 -3.71
C PRO A 77 37.78 -7.23 -4.33
N LYS A 78 39.04 -7.15 -4.76
CA LYS A 78 39.59 -5.93 -5.37
C LYS A 78 38.77 -5.49 -6.57
N GLU A 79 38.32 -6.45 -7.36
CA GLU A 79 37.52 -6.27 -8.56
C GLU A 79 36.09 -5.84 -8.28
N ALA A 80 35.60 -5.88 -7.04
CA ALA A 80 34.24 -5.47 -6.69
C ALA A 80 34.11 -3.97 -6.37
N PHE A 81 35.23 -3.27 -6.12
CA PHE A 81 35.18 -1.83 -5.87
C PHE A 81 34.72 -1.06 -7.10
N ASN A 82 33.82 -0.09 -6.89
CA ASN A 82 33.18 0.76 -7.91
C ASN A 82 32.43 -0.06 -8.98
N LYS A 83 31.90 -1.23 -8.58
CA LYS A 83 30.99 -2.03 -9.41
C LYS A 83 29.61 -2.07 -8.76
N PRO A 84 28.56 -1.66 -9.48
CA PRO A 84 27.20 -1.72 -8.97
C PRO A 84 26.71 -3.16 -8.75
N PHE A 85 25.95 -3.34 -7.68
CA PHE A 85 25.18 -4.54 -7.37
C PHE A 85 23.88 -4.13 -6.65
N LEU A 86 22.95 -5.05 -6.43
CA LEU A 86 21.69 -4.76 -5.75
C LEU A 86 21.82 -5.05 -4.24
N PHE A 87 21.39 -4.10 -3.41
CA PHE A 87 21.26 -4.27 -1.96
C PHE A 87 19.80 -4.19 -1.57
N THR A 88 19.30 -5.21 -0.89
CA THR A 88 17.88 -5.30 -0.51
C THR A 88 17.74 -5.68 0.95
N ILE A 89 16.59 -5.33 1.54
CA ILE A 89 16.32 -5.51 2.96
C ILE A 89 14.98 -6.21 3.14
N ASN A 90 14.98 -7.34 3.85
CA ASN A 90 13.78 -8.05 4.28
C ASN A 90 13.69 -8.08 5.82
N VAL A 91 12.50 -8.37 6.35
CA VAL A 91 12.24 -8.42 7.80
C VAL A 91 11.93 -9.85 8.22
N ALA A 92 12.83 -10.50 8.94
CA ALA A 92 12.62 -11.84 9.45
C ALA A 92 11.80 -11.88 10.75
N ASN A 93 11.92 -10.84 11.57
CA ASN A 93 11.21 -10.75 12.84
C ASN A 93 10.89 -9.30 13.19
N ALA A 94 9.72 -9.08 13.78
CA ALA A 94 9.21 -7.78 14.19
C ALA A 94 8.27 -7.91 15.41
N VAL A 95 7.68 -6.78 15.83
CA VAL A 95 6.82 -6.69 17.03
C VAL A 95 5.43 -7.29 16.80
N GLY A 96 4.94 -7.35 15.55
CA GLY A 96 3.67 -7.98 15.23
C GLY A 96 2.45 -7.07 15.39
N GLU A 97 2.63 -5.75 15.41
CA GLU A 97 1.54 -4.77 15.47
C GLU A 97 1.85 -3.47 14.70
N ARG A 98 0.83 -2.66 14.39
CA ARG A 98 0.95 -1.29 13.82
C ARG A 98 1.83 -1.14 12.59
N GLY A 99 1.77 -2.10 11.67
CA GLY A 99 2.57 -2.06 10.43
C GLY A 99 3.98 -2.65 10.54
N LEU A 100 4.39 -3.08 11.74
CA LEU A 100 5.72 -3.65 12.03
C LEU A 100 5.61 -5.17 12.12
N TYR A 101 5.57 -5.83 10.96
CA TYR A 101 5.34 -7.28 10.85
C TYR A 101 6.56 -8.01 10.28
N ALA A 102 6.67 -9.30 10.61
CA ALA A 102 7.65 -10.18 9.97
C ALA A 102 7.27 -10.46 8.50
N SER A 103 8.20 -11.07 7.77
CA SER A 103 8.06 -11.47 6.37
C SER A 103 7.88 -10.34 5.36
N GLN A 104 8.10 -9.09 5.77
CA GLN A 104 8.00 -7.93 4.87
C GLN A 104 9.27 -7.76 4.03
N MET A 105 9.04 -7.41 2.76
CA MET A 105 10.05 -6.87 1.85
C MET A 105 10.09 -5.35 2.03
N LEU A 106 11.29 -4.78 2.22
CA LEU A 106 11.47 -3.34 2.35
C LEU A 106 12.04 -2.77 1.04
N GLY A 107 12.97 -1.82 1.12
CA GLY A 107 13.55 -1.17 -0.06
C GLY A 107 14.70 -1.94 -0.69
N ASP A 108 14.91 -1.65 -1.97
CA ASP A 108 16.08 -2.02 -2.76
C ASP A 108 16.84 -0.80 -3.28
N GLU A 109 18.16 -0.92 -3.32
CA GLU A 109 19.05 0.13 -3.79
C GLU A 109 20.12 -0.48 -4.69
N MET A 110 20.41 0.18 -5.82
CA MET A 110 21.61 -0.12 -6.59
C MET A 110 22.79 0.54 -5.92
N VAL A 111 23.70 -0.25 -5.39
CA VAL A 111 24.82 0.20 -4.54
C VAL A 111 26.17 -0.21 -5.11
N GLU A 112 27.24 0.40 -4.62
CA GLU A 112 28.61 -0.06 -4.87
C GLU A 112 29.50 0.07 -3.64
N TRP A 113 30.54 -0.76 -3.58
CA TRP A 113 31.62 -0.61 -2.62
C TRP A 113 32.61 0.45 -3.10
N ARG A 114 32.92 1.45 -2.28
CA ARG A 114 34.01 2.42 -2.53
C ARG A 114 35.10 2.28 -1.49
N ARG A 115 36.35 2.51 -1.90
CA ARG A 115 37.50 2.59 -1.01
C ARG A 115 38.11 3.97 -1.05
N ILE A 116 38.20 4.63 0.10
CA ILE A 116 38.84 5.93 0.29
C ILE A 116 39.95 5.78 1.33
N GLY A 117 41.19 5.65 0.86
CA GLY A 117 42.32 5.30 1.72
C GLY A 117 42.06 3.98 2.46
N ASN A 118 41.97 4.04 3.79
CA ASN A 118 41.67 2.89 4.64
C ASN A 118 40.18 2.74 4.99
N HIS A 119 39.29 3.56 4.43
CA HIS A 119 37.85 3.43 4.65
C HIS A 119 37.18 2.70 3.49
N ILE A 120 36.20 1.86 3.83
CA ILE A 120 35.30 1.18 2.91
C ILE A 120 33.91 1.76 3.13
N GLN A 121 33.22 2.08 2.04
CA GLN A 121 31.88 2.65 2.04
C GLN A 121 30.96 1.80 1.17
N LEU A 122 29.71 1.65 1.59
CA LEU A 122 28.61 1.20 0.75
C LEU A 122 27.80 2.42 0.33
N ILE A 123 27.73 2.67 -0.97
CA ILE A 123 27.12 3.87 -1.53
C ILE A 123 25.93 3.47 -2.40
N ALA A 124 24.73 3.98 -2.10
CA ALA A 124 23.57 3.89 -2.98
C ALA A 124 23.66 4.94 -4.09
N LEU A 125 23.50 4.47 -5.33
CA LEU A 125 23.64 5.28 -6.54
C LEU A 125 22.34 5.99 -6.87
N ASN A 126 22.42 7.23 -7.37
CA ASN A 126 21.24 7.90 -7.89
C ASN A 126 20.84 7.29 -9.24
N THR A 127 19.70 6.58 -9.27
CA THR A 127 19.16 5.95 -10.48
C THR A 127 18.02 6.74 -11.11
N LYS A 128 17.56 7.82 -10.45
CA LYS A 128 16.37 8.58 -10.85
C LYS A 128 16.67 9.69 -11.86
N PHE A 129 17.92 10.14 -11.98
CA PHE A 129 18.38 11.09 -12.99
C PHE A 129 19.54 10.52 -13.77
N ARG A 130 19.44 10.49 -15.10
CA ARG A 130 20.43 9.85 -15.98
C ARG A 130 20.75 10.74 -17.16
N ALA A 131 21.98 10.62 -17.66
CA ALA A 131 22.38 11.17 -18.94
C ALA A 131 23.55 10.36 -19.50
N GLU A 132 23.60 10.26 -20.83
CA GLU A 132 24.73 9.69 -21.55
C GLU A 132 25.52 10.80 -22.28
N GLY A 133 26.74 10.48 -22.73
CA GLY A 133 27.56 11.41 -23.50
C GLY A 133 27.98 12.67 -22.72
N GLY A 134 27.88 13.84 -23.35
CA GLY A 134 28.42 15.11 -22.83
C GLY A 134 27.76 15.61 -21.55
N SER A 135 26.51 15.22 -21.28
CA SER A 135 25.74 15.65 -20.11
C SER A 135 25.95 14.77 -18.87
N LYS A 136 26.61 13.61 -19.02
CA LYS A 136 26.80 12.64 -17.93
C LYS A 136 27.47 13.25 -16.69
N LEU A 137 28.58 13.98 -16.90
CA LEU A 137 29.32 14.60 -15.80
C LEU A 137 28.48 15.66 -15.06
N ALA A 138 27.65 16.41 -15.78
CA ALA A 138 26.78 17.42 -15.17
C ALA A 138 25.72 16.78 -14.27
N VAL A 139 25.14 15.65 -14.69
CA VAL A 139 24.20 14.87 -13.86
C VAL A 139 24.91 14.27 -12.64
N GLU A 140 26.09 13.66 -12.81
CA GLU A 140 26.88 13.11 -11.70
C GLU A 140 27.28 14.18 -10.66
N GLN A 141 27.50 15.43 -11.08
CA GLN A 141 27.78 16.55 -10.18
C GLN A 141 26.53 17.17 -9.55
N ALA A 142 25.39 17.10 -10.22
CA ALA A 142 24.14 17.70 -9.77
C ALA A 142 23.36 16.82 -8.79
N PHE A 143 23.45 15.49 -8.94
CA PHE A 143 22.67 14.53 -8.15
C PHE A 143 23.57 13.62 -7.32
N SER A 144 23.59 13.86 -6.00
CA SER A 144 24.44 13.11 -5.07
C SER A 144 23.97 11.65 -4.92
N PRO A 145 24.90 10.68 -4.81
CA PRO A 145 24.60 9.37 -4.22
C PRO A 145 24.43 9.48 -2.70
N SER A 146 24.00 8.38 -2.07
CA SER A 146 23.73 8.29 -0.62
C SER A 146 24.67 7.30 0.07
N LEU A 147 25.20 7.67 1.24
CA LEU A 147 26.03 6.77 2.06
C LEU A 147 25.15 5.87 2.92
N ILE A 148 25.22 4.55 2.70
CA ILE A 148 24.48 3.56 3.50
C ILE A 148 25.27 3.19 4.76
N LEU A 149 26.55 2.83 4.59
CA LEU A 149 27.46 2.58 5.70
C LEU A 149 28.89 2.91 5.32
N ALA A 150 29.71 3.18 6.33
CA ALA A 150 31.15 3.33 6.21
C ALA A 150 31.85 2.71 7.42
N GLY A 151 33.05 2.18 7.20
CA GLY A 151 33.93 1.72 8.27
C GLY A 151 35.38 1.66 7.81
N PRO A 152 36.34 1.62 8.75
CA PRO A 152 37.71 1.30 8.41
C PRO A 152 37.81 -0.13 7.87
N ALA A 153 38.76 -0.38 6.98
CA ALA A 153 39.14 -1.73 6.63
C ALA A 153 39.59 -2.48 7.90
N ALA A 154 38.96 -3.62 8.15
CA ALA A 154 39.26 -4.48 9.29
C ALA A 154 40.61 -5.21 9.14
N SER A 155 41.15 -5.27 7.91
CA SER A 155 42.41 -5.90 7.59
C SER A 155 43.25 -5.09 6.60
N ALA A 156 44.53 -5.42 6.53
CA ALA A 156 45.35 -5.10 5.36
C ALA A 156 44.89 -5.94 4.17
N ASP A 157 45.30 -5.54 2.97
CA ASP A 157 45.00 -6.27 1.74
C ASP A 157 45.51 -7.72 1.84
N HIS A 158 44.70 -8.66 1.36
CA HIS A 158 45.14 -10.04 1.18
C HIS A 158 46.39 -10.07 0.29
N PRO A 159 47.47 -10.80 0.65
CA PRO A 159 48.75 -10.75 -0.07
C PRO A 159 48.62 -11.07 -1.56
N ASP A 160 47.80 -12.05 -1.93
CA ASP A 160 47.64 -12.47 -3.33
C ASP A 160 46.49 -11.75 -4.05
N ARG A 161 45.24 -12.04 -3.66
CA ARG A 161 44.02 -11.54 -4.33
C ARG A 161 43.68 -10.08 -4.04
N LYS A 162 44.41 -9.40 -3.14
CA LYS A 162 44.25 -7.98 -2.82
C LYS A 162 42.85 -7.58 -2.32
N SER A 163 42.05 -8.53 -1.86
CA SER A 163 40.77 -8.28 -1.18
C SER A 163 41.01 -7.72 0.21
N VAL A 164 39.96 -7.18 0.82
CA VAL A 164 40.01 -6.56 2.15
C VAL A 164 38.76 -6.89 2.95
N LEU A 165 38.88 -6.92 4.28
CA LEU A 165 37.75 -7.19 5.17
C LEU A 165 37.10 -5.90 5.66
N ILE A 166 35.77 -5.91 5.78
CA ILE A 166 34.98 -4.97 6.58
C ILE A 166 34.23 -5.73 7.67
N ASP A 167 34.12 -5.14 8.86
CA ASP A 167 33.35 -5.71 9.96
C ASP A 167 31.84 -5.57 9.68
N ALA A 168 31.12 -6.69 9.68
CA ALA A 168 29.68 -6.73 9.41
C ALA A 168 28.86 -6.02 10.51
N GLY A 169 29.44 -5.73 11.68
CA GLY A 169 28.84 -4.90 12.72
C GLY A 169 28.45 -3.49 12.25
N ALA A 170 28.98 -3.02 11.12
CA ALA A 170 28.53 -1.80 10.46
C ALA A 170 27.05 -1.86 10.02
N LEU A 171 26.48 -3.06 9.84
CA LEU A 171 25.08 -3.30 9.45
C LEU A 171 24.09 -3.23 10.63
N LEU A 172 24.57 -3.11 11.88
CA LEU A 172 23.73 -3.05 13.09
C LEU A 172 23.17 -1.65 13.36
N GLY A 173 23.29 -0.73 12.40
CA GLY A 173 22.66 0.59 12.44
C GLY A 173 21.19 0.56 12.01
N ASP A 174 20.56 1.72 12.05
CA ASP A 174 19.19 1.90 11.55
C ASP A 174 19.16 2.09 10.01
N ILE A 175 19.77 1.15 9.28
CA ILE A 175 19.75 1.14 7.80
C ILE A 175 18.32 1.10 7.25
N PRO A 176 17.37 0.32 7.83
CA PRO A 176 16.01 0.25 7.33
C PRO A 176 15.11 1.45 7.71
N GLY A 177 15.60 2.43 8.49
CA GLY A 177 14.83 3.60 8.93
C GLY A 177 13.73 3.28 9.95
N TYR A 178 13.91 2.25 10.77
CA TYR A 178 12.93 1.79 11.75
C TYR A 178 12.77 2.73 12.94
N SER A 179 13.76 3.57 13.29
CA SER A 179 13.55 4.60 14.32
C SER A 179 12.40 5.53 13.94
N THR A 180 12.34 5.96 12.67
CA THR A 180 11.25 6.79 12.15
C THR A 180 9.93 6.03 12.12
N ARG A 181 9.93 4.77 11.66
CA ARG A 181 8.69 3.95 11.65
C ARG A 181 8.14 3.72 13.06
N LEU A 182 9.02 3.47 14.04
CA LEU A 182 8.66 3.34 15.45
C LEU A 182 8.12 4.66 16.02
N GLU A 183 8.72 5.79 15.66
CA GLU A 183 8.22 7.11 16.06
C GLU A 183 6.85 7.40 15.44
N MET A 184 6.60 7.00 14.20
CA MET A 184 5.28 7.13 13.57
C MET A 184 4.23 6.25 14.25
N ALA A 185 4.57 4.99 14.53
CA ALA A 185 3.66 4.01 15.13
C ALA A 185 3.35 4.29 16.60
N TYR A 186 4.33 4.78 17.37
CA TYR A 186 4.22 4.89 18.83
C TYR A 186 4.38 6.33 19.37
N ARG A 187 4.80 7.29 18.54
CA ARG A 187 5.19 8.66 18.97
C ARG A 187 6.23 8.65 20.10
N LEU A 188 7.13 7.67 20.06
CA LEU A 188 8.20 7.47 21.02
C LEU A 188 9.57 7.40 20.29
N PRO A 189 10.63 8.00 20.86
CA PRO A 189 11.95 8.03 20.24
C PRO A 189 12.71 6.74 20.56
N PHE A 190 12.44 5.67 19.80
CA PHE A 190 13.26 4.47 19.83
C PHE A 190 14.51 4.67 18.99
N ALA A 191 15.64 4.14 19.45
CA ALA A 191 16.90 4.19 18.72
C ALA A 191 17.59 2.81 18.73
N PRO A 192 18.40 2.50 17.70
CA PRO A 192 19.16 1.25 17.66
C PRO A 192 20.23 1.22 18.76
N ASP A 193 20.28 0.13 19.50
CA ASP A 193 21.27 -0.16 20.51
C ASP A 193 22.25 -1.21 19.98
N ARG A 194 23.33 -0.73 19.35
CA ARG A 194 24.36 -1.57 18.73
C ARG A 194 25.04 -2.51 19.72
N SER A 195 25.11 -2.14 21.00
CA SER A 195 25.82 -2.95 22.01
C SER A 195 25.08 -4.24 22.35
N ASN A 196 23.76 -4.27 22.15
CA ASN A 196 22.89 -5.43 22.34
C ASN A 196 22.35 -5.97 21.00
N SER A 197 23.00 -5.61 19.89
CA SER A 197 22.67 -6.08 18.54
C SER A 197 23.77 -7.00 18.01
N TYR A 198 23.44 -7.92 17.12
CA TYR A 198 24.40 -8.91 16.59
C TYR A 198 23.99 -9.46 15.22
N ILE A 199 24.95 -10.08 14.52
CA ILE A 199 24.68 -10.83 13.29
C ILE A 199 24.25 -12.24 13.67
N GLU A 200 22.96 -12.55 13.48
CA GLU A 200 22.35 -13.82 13.86
C GLU A 200 22.80 -14.92 12.90
N ALA A 201 22.59 -14.73 11.59
CA ALA A 201 22.87 -15.73 10.57
C ALA A 201 23.58 -15.14 9.35
N SER A 202 24.21 -16.01 8.57
CA SER A 202 24.88 -15.63 7.32
C SER A 202 24.84 -16.78 6.31
N ARG A 203 24.63 -16.42 5.04
CA ARG A 203 24.65 -17.34 3.89
C ARG A 203 25.35 -16.66 2.73
N ALA A 204 26.21 -17.40 2.03
CA ALA A 204 26.92 -16.90 0.87
C ALA A 204 26.84 -17.92 -0.26
N GLU A 205 26.52 -17.44 -1.45
CA GLU A 205 26.34 -18.19 -2.69
C GLU A 205 26.99 -17.40 -3.85
N PRO A 206 27.27 -18.02 -5.01
CA PRO A 206 28.05 -17.35 -6.06
C PRO A 206 27.52 -15.97 -6.51
N GLN A 207 26.21 -15.76 -6.49
CA GLN A 207 25.57 -14.50 -6.91
C GLN A 207 24.93 -13.71 -5.76
N LEU A 208 25.06 -14.20 -4.52
CA LEU A 208 24.34 -13.68 -3.37
C LEU A 208 25.20 -13.74 -2.10
N THR A 209 25.11 -12.72 -1.27
CA THR A 209 25.59 -12.75 0.11
C THR A 209 24.48 -12.22 0.99
N THR A 210 24.13 -12.94 2.04
CA THR A 210 22.99 -12.64 2.91
C THR A 210 23.44 -12.65 4.37
N LEU A 211 23.05 -11.62 5.10
CA LEU A 211 23.33 -11.45 6.54
C LEU A 211 22.04 -11.10 7.28
N THR A 212 21.69 -11.88 8.29
CA THR A 212 20.57 -11.57 9.18
C THR A 212 21.09 -10.83 10.41
N ALA A 213 20.77 -9.54 10.50
CA ALA A 213 21.12 -8.68 11.62
C ALA A 213 19.96 -8.60 12.61
N ARG A 214 20.21 -8.99 13.87
CA ARG A 214 19.27 -8.82 14.96
C ARG A 214 19.59 -7.52 15.71
N VAL A 215 18.75 -6.53 15.51
CA VAL A 215 18.93 -5.17 16.02
C VAL A 215 17.99 -4.91 17.19
N HIS A 216 18.57 -4.53 18.32
CA HIS A 216 17.85 -4.08 19.50
C HIS A 216 17.45 -2.61 19.35
N PHE A 217 16.18 -2.28 19.58
CA PHE A 217 15.70 -0.91 19.69
C PHE A 217 15.22 -0.64 21.11
N ALA A 218 15.63 0.50 21.66
CA ALA A 218 15.27 0.87 23.02
C ALA A 218 14.91 2.36 23.14
N THR A 219 14.07 2.66 24.12
CA THR A 219 13.82 4.02 24.59
C THR A 219 14.01 4.08 26.10
N PRO A 220 14.65 5.13 26.66
CA PRO A 220 14.99 5.17 28.09
C PRO A 220 13.77 5.29 29.00
N ARG A 221 12.66 5.86 28.51
CA ARG A 221 11.42 6.03 29.28
C ARG A 221 10.20 6.20 28.38
N ILE A 222 9.04 5.85 28.89
CA ILE A 222 7.74 6.17 28.29
C ILE A 222 7.13 7.33 29.09
N PRO A 223 6.69 8.43 28.46
CA PRO A 223 6.02 9.52 29.16
C PRO A 223 4.76 9.03 29.88
N ALA A 224 4.52 9.52 31.10
CA ALA A 224 3.27 9.26 31.78
C ALA A 224 2.10 9.88 30.99
N PRO A 225 0.93 9.22 30.92
CA PRO A 225 -0.26 9.81 30.31
C PRO A 225 -0.58 11.18 30.92
N PRO A 226 -1.05 12.15 30.12
CA PRO A 226 -1.45 13.45 30.65
C PRO A 226 -2.60 13.27 31.65
N LEU A 227 -2.59 14.05 32.73
CA LEU A 227 -3.64 14.01 33.78
C LEU A 227 -5.02 14.43 33.26
N VAL A 228 -5.08 15.09 32.10
CA VAL A 228 -6.31 15.52 31.43
C VAL A 228 -6.31 14.99 29.98
N PRO A 229 -7.45 14.51 29.46
CA PRO A 229 -7.56 14.10 28.06
C PRO A 229 -7.22 15.27 27.12
N THR A 230 -6.29 15.04 26.20
CA THR A 230 -5.94 16.01 25.16
C THR A 230 -6.81 15.81 23.93
N PRO A 231 -7.19 16.89 23.21
CA PRO A 231 -7.91 16.78 21.94
C PRO A 231 -7.05 16.15 20.82
N VAL A 232 -5.72 16.10 21.01
CA VAL A 232 -4.81 15.31 20.18
C VAL A 232 -4.71 13.90 20.78
N PRO A 233 -5.00 12.83 20.04
CA PRO A 233 -4.80 11.46 20.51
C PRO A 233 -3.36 11.24 20.96
N THR A 234 -3.15 10.69 22.15
CA THR A 234 -1.83 10.28 22.61
C THR A 234 -1.57 8.85 22.10
N ALA A 235 -0.52 8.65 21.32
CA ALA A 235 -0.18 7.31 20.86
C ALA A 235 0.24 6.46 22.07
N SER A 236 -0.28 5.23 22.12
CA SER A 236 0.01 4.30 23.21
C SER A 236 1.33 3.56 22.93
N PRO A 237 2.09 3.19 23.99
CA PRO A 237 3.27 2.35 23.84
C PRO A 237 2.95 0.99 23.20
N PRO A 238 3.96 0.24 22.73
CA PRO A 238 3.76 -1.10 22.20
C PRO A 238 2.98 -2.01 23.17
N GLN A 239 2.09 -2.86 22.64
CA GLN A 239 1.26 -3.76 23.46
C GLN A 239 1.64 -5.24 23.27
N ALA A 240 2.22 -5.59 22.12
CA ALA A 240 2.68 -6.94 21.81
C ALA A 240 4.04 -7.32 22.45
N THR A 241 4.69 -6.43 23.21
CA THR A 241 5.96 -6.73 23.89
C THR A 241 5.81 -6.85 25.41
N PRO A 242 6.60 -7.72 26.09
CA PRO A 242 6.58 -7.82 27.55
C PRO A 242 7.04 -6.53 28.27
N ASP A 243 8.03 -5.82 27.72
CA ASP A 243 8.42 -4.47 28.15
C ASP A 243 8.30 -3.53 26.95
N PRO A 244 7.44 -2.49 26.99
CA PRO A 244 7.24 -1.58 25.87
C PRO A 244 8.43 -0.67 25.55
N ARG A 245 9.50 -0.69 26.36
CA ARG A 245 10.71 0.13 26.16
C ARG A 245 11.79 -0.55 25.33
N SER A 246 11.67 -1.85 25.08
CA SER A 246 12.72 -2.69 24.50
C SER A 246 12.12 -3.71 23.53
N MET A 247 12.73 -3.85 22.35
CA MET A 247 12.29 -4.78 21.34
C MET A 247 13.43 -5.15 20.38
N PHE A 248 13.30 -6.29 19.70
CA PHE A 248 14.23 -6.72 18.67
C PHE A 248 13.54 -6.75 17.32
N PHE A 249 14.29 -6.40 16.28
CA PHE A 249 13.95 -6.63 14.89
C PHE A 249 15.06 -7.45 14.23
N SER A 250 14.71 -8.32 13.30
CA SER A 250 15.70 -9.05 12.50
C SER A 250 15.58 -8.64 11.05
N PHE A 251 16.65 -8.05 10.50
CA PHE A 251 16.74 -7.57 9.13
C PHE A 251 17.64 -8.50 8.33
N VAL A 252 17.16 -8.95 7.18
CA VAL A 252 17.90 -9.77 6.23
C VAL A 252 18.45 -8.84 5.16
N TYR A 253 19.76 -8.62 5.19
CA TYR A 253 20.47 -7.81 4.20
C TYR A 253 21.00 -8.71 3.09
N ASN A 254 20.56 -8.46 1.86
CA ASN A 254 20.99 -9.21 0.69
C ASN A 254 21.88 -8.34 -0.20
N PHE A 255 23.02 -8.90 -0.62
CA PHE A 255 23.94 -8.36 -1.60
C PHE A 255 23.85 -9.26 -2.83
N ARG A 256 23.13 -8.82 -3.86
CA ARG A 256 22.84 -9.60 -5.07
C ARG A 256 23.60 -9.05 -6.27
N ALA A 257 24.22 -9.95 -7.04
CA ALA A 257 24.79 -9.60 -8.32
C ALA A 257 23.69 -9.17 -9.30
N LEU A 258 23.92 -8.05 -10.00
CA LEU A 258 23.06 -7.65 -11.11
C LEU A 258 23.32 -8.56 -12.32
N PRO A 259 22.30 -8.83 -13.17
CA PRO A 259 22.52 -9.55 -14.42
C PRO A 259 23.61 -8.88 -15.26
N GLU A 260 24.59 -9.66 -15.74
CA GLU A 260 25.68 -9.16 -16.57
C GLU A 260 25.16 -8.58 -17.89
N GLN A 261 24.19 -9.26 -18.50
CA GLN A 261 23.46 -8.78 -19.68
C GLN A 261 22.14 -8.15 -19.21
N PRO A 262 21.94 -6.84 -19.36
CA PRO A 262 20.67 -6.18 -19.04
C PRO A 262 19.51 -6.78 -19.85
N ALA A 263 18.33 -6.91 -19.22
CA ALA A 263 17.13 -7.34 -19.94
C ALA A 263 16.70 -6.31 -21.00
N ALA A 264 15.94 -6.79 -21.99
CA ALA A 264 15.28 -5.90 -22.93
C ALA A 264 14.23 -5.03 -22.23
N VAL A 265 14.36 -3.71 -22.34
CA VAL A 265 13.42 -2.73 -21.81
C VAL A 265 12.07 -2.84 -22.51
N ARG A 266 10.99 -2.66 -21.75
CA ARG A 266 9.62 -2.52 -22.25
C ARG A 266 9.08 -1.19 -21.76
N LEU A 267 8.77 -0.26 -22.65
CA LEU A 267 8.21 1.04 -22.24
C LEU A 267 6.77 0.87 -21.75
N ALA A 268 6.39 1.65 -20.76
CA ALA A 268 5.01 1.67 -20.27
C ALA A 268 4.10 2.47 -21.21
N ASP A 269 2.83 2.05 -21.29
CA ASP A 269 1.77 2.81 -21.96
C ASP A 269 0.69 3.14 -20.93
N PRO A 270 0.30 4.41 -20.77
CA PRO A 270 -0.64 4.81 -19.73
C PRO A 270 -2.03 4.21 -19.92
N ARG A 271 -2.37 3.60 -21.06
CA ARG A 271 -3.66 2.90 -21.23
C ARG A 271 -3.73 1.57 -20.48
N LEU A 272 -2.58 1.03 -20.05
CA LEU A 272 -2.45 -0.24 -19.33
C LEU A 272 -1.86 -0.03 -17.93
N GLY A 273 -2.16 -0.96 -17.05
CA GLY A 273 -1.80 -0.90 -15.65
C GLY A 273 -0.57 -1.70 -15.31
N HIS A 274 0.60 -1.13 -15.54
CA HIS A 274 1.87 -1.74 -15.14
C HIS A 274 2.61 -0.91 -14.10
N PHE A 275 3.23 -1.58 -13.14
CA PHE A 275 4.27 -0.97 -12.31
C PHE A 275 5.47 -0.62 -13.18
N THR A 276 6.19 0.44 -12.81
CA THR A 276 7.26 0.98 -13.65
C THR A 276 8.48 1.36 -12.84
N GLU A 277 9.66 0.99 -13.33
CA GLU A 277 10.88 1.69 -12.95
C GLU A 277 11.01 2.96 -13.82
N SER A 278 11.16 4.11 -13.17
CA SER A 278 11.13 5.40 -13.86
C SER A 278 12.34 6.26 -13.56
N TYR A 279 12.83 6.96 -14.58
CA TYR A 279 13.93 7.92 -14.44
C TYR A 279 13.73 9.14 -15.34
N THR A 280 14.45 10.21 -15.05
CA THR A 280 14.49 11.43 -15.85
C THR A 280 15.76 11.43 -16.70
N ASP A 281 15.59 11.39 -18.02
CA ASP A 281 16.66 11.45 -19.03
C ASP A 281 17.03 12.91 -19.33
N LEU A 282 18.19 13.34 -18.82
CA LEU A 282 18.76 14.68 -19.02
C LEU A 282 19.88 14.68 -20.07
N GLY A 283 19.96 13.64 -20.91
CA GLY A 283 20.94 13.53 -21.99
C GLY A 283 20.59 14.35 -23.24
N ASP A 284 19.31 14.67 -23.45
CA ASP A 284 18.78 15.34 -24.66
C ASP A 284 17.89 16.52 -24.26
N ASP A 285 18.34 17.74 -24.55
CA ASP A 285 17.66 18.99 -24.21
C ASP A 285 16.52 19.35 -25.19
N LEU A 286 16.34 18.59 -26.27
CA LEU A 286 15.26 18.78 -27.24
C LEU A 286 14.00 17.97 -26.89
N LYS A 287 14.09 16.98 -26.00
CA LYS A 287 12.93 16.19 -25.56
C LYS A 287 12.00 17.03 -24.68
N ALA A 288 10.78 17.24 -25.13
CA ALA A 288 9.76 17.97 -24.36
C ALA A 288 9.36 17.26 -23.05
N ASN A 289 9.39 15.92 -23.02
CA ASN A 289 9.21 15.13 -21.81
C ASN A 289 10.43 14.22 -21.63
N THR A 290 11.14 14.44 -20.54
CA THR A 290 12.36 13.70 -20.18
C THR A 290 12.09 12.48 -19.31
N ARG A 291 10.85 12.28 -18.84
CA ARG A 291 10.50 11.13 -18.00
C ARG A 291 10.37 9.87 -18.84
N VAL A 292 11.10 8.83 -18.44
CA VAL A 292 11.06 7.48 -19.03
C VAL A 292 10.45 6.53 -18.02
N HIS A 293 9.51 5.70 -18.48
CA HIS A 293 8.82 4.69 -17.67
C HIS A 293 9.03 3.31 -18.29
N MET A 294 9.70 2.42 -17.56
CA MET A 294 10.00 1.05 -17.98
C MET A 294 9.10 0.09 -17.20
N VAL A 295 8.33 -0.75 -17.89
CA VAL A 295 7.47 -1.77 -17.28
C VAL A 295 8.31 -2.69 -16.40
N SER A 296 7.87 -2.86 -15.15
CA SER A 296 8.41 -3.86 -14.23
C SER A 296 7.97 -5.25 -14.70
N ARG A 297 8.92 -6.11 -15.09
CA ARG A 297 8.58 -7.47 -15.58
C ARG A 297 9.72 -8.46 -15.40
N TRP A 298 9.40 -9.73 -15.25
CA TRP A 298 10.41 -10.81 -15.28
C TRP A 298 11.02 -10.98 -16.68
N ARG A 299 12.29 -11.38 -16.73
CA ARG A 299 12.92 -11.83 -17.98
C ARG A 299 12.40 -13.21 -18.36
N LEU A 300 11.65 -13.28 -19.47
CA LEU A 300 11.20 -14.54 -20.05
C LEU A 300 11.65 -14.65 -21.51
N GLU A 301 12.42 -15.69 -21.78
CA GLU A 301 12.93 -16.04 -23.10
C GLU A 301 12.61 -17.50 -23.38
N LYS A 302 12.15 -17.83 -24.59
CA LYS A 302 11.81 -19.22 -24.94
C LYS A 302 13.09 -20.06 -25.02
N LYS A 303 13.08 -21.26 -24.44
CA LYS A 303 14.13 -22.28 -24.68
C LYS A 303 14.26 -22.63 -26.17
N ASP A 304 13.12 -22.77 -26.85
CA ASP A 304 13.04 -22.88 -28.30
C ASP A 304 12.34 -21.64 -28.87
N PRO A 305 13.09 -20.64 -29.37
CA PRO A 305 12.53 -19.43 -29.94
C PRO A 305 11.63 -19.66 -31.16
N ALA A 306 11.78 -20.78 -31.87
CA ALA A 306 11.01 -21.10 -33.08
C ALA A 306 9.70 -21.84 -32.77
N ALA A 307 9.58 -22.47 -31.60
CA ALA A 307 8.36 -23.16 -31.19
C ALA A 307 7.22 -22.17 -30.89
N GLU A 308 6.01 -22.52 -31.33
CA GLU A 308 4.79 -21.77 -30.96
C GLU A 308 4.62 -21.70 -29.44
N LEU A 309 4.82 -22.85 -28.76
CA LEU A 309 4.77 -23.00 -27.32
C LEU A 309 6.08 -23.61 -26.78
N SER A 310 6.81 -22.88 -25.94
CA SER A 310 8.09 -23.31 -25.34
C SER A 310 8.12 -23.04 -23.84
N GLU A 311 8.86 -23.85 -23.08
CA GLU A 311 9.24 -23.43 -21.72
C GLU A 311 10.16 -22.21 -21.79
N PRO A 312 10.15 -21.34 -20.76
CA PRO A 312 11.15 -20.30 -20.67
C PRO A 312 12.52 -20.87 -20.28
N VAL A 313 13.60 -20.20 -20.66
CA VAL A 313 14.98 -20.53 -20.23
C VAL A 313 15.07 -20.52 -18.71
N GLN A 314 14.50 -19.48 -18.08
CA GLN A 314 14.33 -19.38 -16.64
C GLN A 314 12.84 -19.21 -16.32
N PRO A 315 12.18 -20.20 -15.70
CA PRO A 315 10.81 -20.04 -15.22
C PRO A 315 10.77 -19.17 -13.96
N ILE A 316 9.64 -18.52 -13.73
CA ILE A 316 9.37 -17.80 -12.48
C ILE A 316 8.93 -18.85 -11.45
N VAL A 317 9.75 -19.10 -10.45
CA VAL A 317 9.51 -20.14 -9.44
C VAL A 317 9.13 -19.48 -8.12
N TYR A 318 7.88 -19.66 -7.69
CA TYR A 318 7.40 -19.23 -6.38
C TYR A 318 7.62 -20.33 -5.33
N TRP A 319 8.36 -20.00 -4.28
CA TRP A 319 8.54 -20.87 -3.12
C TRP A 319 7.50 -20.59 -2.04
N LEU A 320 6.70 -21.61 -1.74
CA LEU A 320 5.72 -21.57 -0.65
C LEU A 320 6.44 -21.79 0.68
N ASP A 321 6.40 -20.79 1.56
CA ASP A 321 6.95 -20.86 2.91
C ASP A 321 6.36 -22.06 3.68
N LYS A 322 7.18 -22.75 4.45
CA LYS A 322 6.76 -23.83 5.35
C LYS A 322 5.72 -23.38 6.38
N ASN A 323 5.68 -22.09 6.71
CA ASN A 323 4.72 -21.45 7.61
C ASN A 323 3.28 -21.43 7.06
N ILE A 324 3.08 -21.61 5.74
CA ILE A 324 1.74 -21.72 5.16
C ILE A 324 1.07 -22.99 5.71
N PRO A 325 -0.12 -22.87 6.36
CA PRO A 325 -0.83 -24.03 6.87
C PRO A 325 -1.10 -25.06 5.77
N LYS A 326 -0.82 -26.34 6.05
CA LYS A 326 -0.88 -27.42 5.04
C LYS A 326 -2.17 -27.46 4.23
N LYS A 327 -3.32 -27.20 4.89
CA LYS A 327 -4.65 -27.20 4.25
C LYS A 327 -4.87 -26.10 3.20
N TYR A 328 -3.99 -25.10 3.11
CA TYR A 328 -4.11 -24.00 2.15
C TYR A 328 -3.06 -24.04 1.03
N ARG A 329 -2.02 -24.89 1.15
CA ARG A 329 -0.91 -24.96 0.20
C ARG A 329 -1.41 -25.23 -1.23
N ASP A 330 -2.43 -26.06 -1.40
CA ASP A 330 -3.00 -26.37 -2.73
C ASP A 330 -3.72 -25.17 -3.36
N SER A 331 -4.50 -24.42 -2.58
CA SER A 331 -5.19 -23.20 -3.07
C SER A 331 -4.20 -22.08 -3.39
N VAL A 332 -3.14 -21.93 -2.58
CA VAL A 332 -2.04 -21.01 -2.87
C VAL A 332 -1.34 -21.41 -4.17
N ALA A 333 -0.96 -22.69 -4.30
CA ALA A 333 -0.34 -23.18 -5.53
C ALA A 333 -1.24 -22.98 -6.76
N ALA A 334 -2.55 -23.24 -6.62
CA ALA A 334 -3.52 -23.04 -7.70
C ALA A 334 -3.64 -21.57 -8.12
N GLY A 335 -3.59 -20.62 -7.19
CA GLY A 335 -3.61 -19.18 -7.51
C GLY A 335 -2.39 -18.75 -8.31
N VAL A 336 -1.20 -19.26 -7.96
CA VAL A 336 0.03 -19.01 -8.71
C VAL A 336 -0.02 -19.62 -10.11
N LEU A 337 -0.39 -20.90 -10.20
CA LEU A 337 -0.37 -21.64 -11.47
C LEU A 337 -1.43 -21.19 -12.46
N GLU A 338 -2.48 -20.50 -12.01
CA GLU A 338 -3.53 -19.94 -12.87
C GLU A 338 -2.96 -19.00 -13.94
N TRP A 339 -1.90 -18.25 -13.62
CA TRP A 339 -1.23 -17.33 -14.54
C TRP A 339 -0.60 -18.01 -15.76
N ASN A 340 -0.34 -19.32 -15.72
CA ASN A 340 0.10 -20.05 -16.91
C ASN A 340 -0.92 -19.97 -18.05
N LYS A 341 -2.22 -19.83 -17.78
CA LYS A 341 -3.24 -19.63 -18.82
C LYS A 341 -2.93 -18.41 -19.69
N ALA A 342 -2.45 -17.31 -19.08
CA ALA A 342 -2.09 -16.10 -19.81
C ALA A 342 -0.76 -16.25 -20.57
N PHE A 343 0.23 -16.88 -19.94
CA PHE A 343 1.53 -17.15 -20.56
C PHE A 343 1.44 -18.12 -21.76
N GLU A 344 0.58 -19.13 -21.70
CA GLU A 344 0.36 -20.07 -22.80
C GLU A 344 -0.16 -19.38 -24.06
N LYS A 345 -1.04 -18.37 -23.91
CA LYS A 345 -1.56 -17.58 -25.05
C LYS A 345 -0.48 -16.75 -25.76
N ILE A 346 0.63 -16.48 -25.09
CA ILE A 346 1.77 -15.74 -25.67
C ILE A 346 2.97 -16.65 -25.95
N GLY A 347 2.76 -17.96 -25.92
CA GLY A 347 3.71 -18.97 -26.37
C GLY A 347 4.64 -19.52 -25.29
N PHE A 348 4.36 -19.29 -24.01
CA PHE A 348 5.11 -19.90 -22.91
C PHE A 348 4.31 -20.99 -22.20
N LYS A 349 4.86 -22.21 -22.11
CA LYS A 349 4.32 -23.26 -21.20
C LYS A 349 5.13 -23.29 -19.91
N ASN A 350 4.48 -23.57 -18.79
CA ASN A 350 5.13 -23.66 -17.47
C ASN A 350 6.00 -22.42 -17.14
N ALA A 351 5.53 -21.23 -17.55
CA ALA A 351 6.23 -19.97 -17.31
C ALA A 351 6.35 -19.68 -15.82
N VAL A 352 5.28 -20.00 -15.08
CA VAL A 352 5.20 -19.90 -13.63
C VAL A 352 5.17 -21.31 -13.04
N GLN A 353 5.95 -21.51 -11.98
CA GLN A 353 6.07 -22.78 -11.26
C GLN A 353 5.96 -22.55 -9.75
N VAL A 354 5.55 -23.58 -9.03
CA VAL A 354 5.42 -23.56 -7.57
C VAL A 354 6.29 -24.64 -6.97
N ARG A 355 6.99 -24.31 -5.88
CA ARG A 355 7.73 -25.28 -5.06
C ARG A 355 7.36 -25.11 -3.60
N GLN A 356 7.10 -26.22 -2.91
CA GLN A 356 6.90 -26.20 -1.47
C GLN A 356 8.26 -26.26 -0.76
N GLN A 357 8.53 -25.28 0.11
CA GLN A 357 9.65 -25.38 1.04
C GLN A 357 9.43 -26.60 1.96
N PRO A 358 10.42 -27.50 2.13
CA PRO A 358 10.33 -28.62 3.05
C PRO A 358 10.05 -28.15 4.48
N ASP A 359 9.25 -28.92 5.23
CA ASP A 359 8.92 -28.59 6.63
C ASP A 359 10.17 -28.58 7.53
N ASP A 360 11.20 -29.36 7.18
CA ASP A 360 12.49 -29.49 7.85
C ASP A 360 13.61 -28.60 7.26
N ALA A 361 13.28 -27.70 6.33
CA ALA A 361 14.25 -26.78 5.74
C ALA A 361 14.92 -25.90 6.82
N ASP A 362 16.25 -25.83 6.78
CA ASP A 362 17.11 -25.01 7.64
C ASP A 362 17.47 -23.65 7.02
N TRP A 363 16.94 -23.35 5.84
CA TRP A 363 17.05 -22.07 5.14
C TRP A 363 15.71 -21.32 5.13
N ASP A 364 15.76 -19.99 5.00
CA ASP A 364 14.60 -19.13 4.81
C ASP A 364 14.45 -18.70 3.34
N ASN A 365 13.23 -18.37 2.94
CA ASN A 365 12.94 -17.82 1.63
C ASN A 365 13.05 -16.28 1.61
N MET A 366 13.93 -15.68 2.44
CA MET A 366 14.18 -14.23 2.54
C MET A 366 15.39 -13.74 1.77
N ASP A 367 15.99 -14.61 0.97
CA ASP A 367 16.98 -14.19 -0.01
C ASP A 367 16.38 -13.39 -1.15
N ALA A 368 17.23 -12.58 -1.77
CA ALA A 368 16.86 -11.79 -2.91
C ALA A 368 17.01 -12.55 -4.24
N MET A 369 16.96 -13.89 -4.30
CA MET A 369 17.16 -14.67 -5.54
C MET A 369 15.94 -15.50 -5.95
N HIS A 370 14.97 -15.67 -5.06
CA HIS A 370 13.85 -16.57 -5.26
C HIS A 370 12.53 -15.89 -4.89
N ALA A 371 11.61 -15.83 -5.86
CA ALA A 371 10.26 -15.38 -5.56
C ALA A 371 9.61 -16.28 -4.50
N SER A 372 8.90 -15.68 -3.56
CA SER A 372 8.39 -16.38 -2.40
C SER A 372 6.96 -15.97 -2.02
N ILE A 373 6.23 -16.89 -1.40
CA ILE A 373 4.96 -16.61 -0.72
C ILE A 373 5.16 -16.91 0.76
N ARG A 374 5.16 -15.87 1.57
CA ARG A 374 5.46 -15.90 3.00
C ARG A 374 4.20 -15.74 3.82
N TRP A 375 4.12 -16.49 4.91
CA TRP A 375 2.97 -16.48 5.81
C TRP A 375 3.37 -15.91 7.17
N PHE A 376 2.68 -14.87 7.62
CA PHE A 376 3.00 -14.18 8.87
C PHE A 376 1.77 -13.88 9.72
N THR A 377 1.97 -13.50 10.99
CA THR A 377 0.88 -13.27 11.96
C THR A 377 1.10 -11.94 12.66
N GLY A 378 0.02 -11.27 13.05
CA GLY A 378 0.06 -10.03 13.84
C GLY A 378 -1.18 -9.86 14.71
N ALA A 379 -1.09 -8.97 15.70
CA ALA A 379 -2.18 -8.68 16.64
C ALA A 379 -3.34 -7.92 15.96
N ASP A 380 -3.01 -7.02 15.04
CA ASP A 380 -3.90 -6.07 14.35
C ASP A 380 -3.74 -6.10 12.81
N VAL A 381 -3.08 -7.14 12.27
CA VAL A 381 -2.83 -7.26 10.82
C VAL A 381 -4.01 -7.87 10.08
N GLY A 382 -4.19 -7.47 8.82
CA GLY A 382 -5.17 -8.09 7.94
C GLY A 382 -4.95 -7.85 6.45
N PHE A 383 -3.71 -7.83 5.95
CA PHE A 383 -3.43 -7.60 4.53
C PHE A 383 -2.63 -8.72 3.86
N ALA A 384 -2.55 -8.67 2.54
CA ALA A 384 -1.56 -9.33 1.70
C ALA A 384 -0.95 -8.27 0.79
N ILE A 385 0.29 -8.51 0.34
CA ILE A 385 1.02 -7.59 -0.54
C ILE A 385 1.98 -8.38 -1.42
N GLY A 386 2.13 -7.97 -2.69
CA GLY A 386 3.04 -8.58 -3.68
C GLY A 386 4.17 -7.65 -4.15
N PRO A 387 5.10 -7.23 -3.27
CA PRO A 387 6.24 -6.39 -3.63
C PRO A 387 7.27 -7.13 -4.49
N SER A 388 8.14 -6.35 -5.15
CA SER A 388 9.25 -6.88 -5.93
C SER A 388 10.47 -5.94 -5.93
N ASN A 389 11.67 -6.53 -6.05
CA ASN A 389 12.93 -5.83 -6.27
C ASN A 389 13.22 -5.79 -7.76
N LYS A 390 13.71 -4.66 -8.28
CA LYS A 390 13.88 -4.46 -9.73
C LYS A 390 15.32 -4.07 -10.08
N ASP A 391 15.76 -4.43 -11.27
CA ASP A 391 16.96 -3.83 -11.86
C ASP A 391 16.62 -2.42 -12.35
N PRO A 392 17.14 -1.35 -11.72
CA PRO A 392 16.77 0.00 -12.10
C PRO A 392 17.21 0.36 -13.52
N ARG A 393 18.14 -0.40 -14.11
CA ARG A 393 18.62 -0.18 -15.48
C ARG A 393 17.58 -0.56 -16.52
N THR A 394 16.67 -1.49 -16.22
CA THR A 394 15.80 -2.12 -17.22
C THR A 394 14.34 -2.29 -16.82
N GLY A 395 14.02 -2.24 -15.53
CA GLY A 395 12.72 -2.66 -15.00
C GLY A 395 12.58 -4.19 -14.88
N GLU A 396 13.66 -4.95 -15.04
CA GLU A 396 13.61 -6.39 -14.80
C GLU A 396 13.28 -6.69 -13.34
N ILE A 397 12.20 -7.44 -13.08
CA ILE A 397 11.93 -7.98 -11.76
C ILE A 397 12.97 -9.06 -11.49
N LEU A 398 13.72 -8.87 -10.41
CA LEU A 398 14.78 -9.74 -9.99
C LEU A 398 14.28 -10.74 -8.94
N ASP A 399 13.43 -10.26 -8.05
CA ASP A 399 12.93 -10.98 -6.88
C ASP A 399 11.55 -10.44 -6.46
N ALA A 400 10.71 -11.26 -5.85
CA ALA A 400 9.36 -10.86 -5.43
C ALA A 400 8.85 -11.69 -4.24
N ASP A 401 8.32 -11.01 -3.23
CA ASP A 401 8.04 -11.62 -1.93
C ASP A 401 6.62 -11.34 -1.47
N ILE A 402 5.70 -12.21 -1.85
CA ILE A 402 4.30 -12.08 -1.45
C ILE A 402 4.19 -12.32 0.05
N GLY A 403 3.78 -11.30 0.80
CA GLY A 403 3.45 -11.41 2.21
C GLY A 403 1.97 -11.68 2.38
N MET A 404 1.60 -12.80 3.01
CA MET A 404 0.22 -13.13 3.38
C MET A 404 0.08 -13.24 4.90
N SER A 405 -0.79 -12.41 5.50
CA SER A 405 -1.08 -12.55 6.93
C SER A 405 -2.03 -13.72 7.23
N ASP A 406 -1.99 -14.25 8.45
CA ASP A 406 -2.69 -15.47 8.85
C ASP A 406 -4.22 -15.38 8.90
N VAL A 407 -4.74 -14.19 8.64
CA VAL A 407 -6.16 -13.90 8.56
C VAL A 407 -6.87 -14.68 7.45
N PHE A 408 -6.19 -15.18 6.42
CA PHE A 408 -6.84 -16.07 5.45
C PHE A 408 -7.11 -17.47 6.00
N GLY A 409 -6.36 -17.87 7.04
CA GLY A 409 -6.50 -19.18 7.66
C GLY A 409 -7.34 -19.16 8.94
N ARG A 410 -6.92 -18.33 9.90
CA ARG A 410 -7.65 -18.10 11.15
C ARG A 410 -8.73 -17.04 10.96
N GLY A 411 -8.41 -15.94 10.28
CA GLY A 411 -9.22 -14.72 10.16
C GLY A 411 -10.63 -14.91 9.59
N VAL A 412 -10.80 -15.80 8.63
CA VAL A 412 -12.10 -16.14 8.03
C VAL A 412 -13.15 -16.55 9.08
N ARG A 413 -12.71 -17.25 10.14
CA ARG A 413 -13.53 -17.60 11.30
C ARG A 413 -13.33 -16.58 12.43
N ARG A 414 -12.10 -16.10 12.65
CA ARG A 414 -11.72 -15.07 13.64
C ARG A 414 -12.48 -13.75 13.49
N PHE A 415 -12.73 -13.21 12.30
CA PHE A 415 -13.52 -11.97 12.16
C PHE A 415 -15.02 -12.21 12.30
N ALA A 416 -15.47 -13.46 12.10
CA ALA A 416 -16.82 -13.90 12.43
C ALA A 416 -16.99 -14.24 13.93
N THR A 417 -15.92 -14.61 14.66
CA THR A 417 -15.93 -15.09 16.06
C THR A 417 -15.26 -14.18 17.08
N ASP A 418 -14.29 -13.35 16.70
CA ASP A 418 -13.51 -12.51 17.60
C ASP A 418 -13.94 -11.05 17.44
N ASP A 419 -14.32 -10.41 18.54
CA ASP A 419 -14.50 -8.96 18.65
C ASP A 419 -13.16 -8.25 18.81
N VAL A 420 -12.22 -8.46 17.89
CA VAL A 420 -11.11 -7.51 17.75
C VAL A 420 -11.55 -6.49 16.70
N PRO A 421 -12.14 -5.33 17.09
CA PRO A 421 -12.10 -4.20 16.18
C PRO A 421 -10.63 -4.00 15.82
N PRO A 422 -10.27 -3.85 14.53
CA PRO A 422 -9.05 -3.10 14.26
C PRO A 422 -9.18 -1.81 15.07
N ALA A 423 -8.19 -1.50 15.90
CA ALA A 423 -8.18 -0.28 16.68
C ALA A 423 -8.68 0.86 15.78
N GLN A 424 -9.61 1.66 16.32
CA GLN A 424 -10.29 2.79 15.67
C GLN A 424 -9.43 3.44 14.59
N GLY A 425 -10.03 3.84 13.45
CA GLY A 425 -9.44 4.36 12.21
C GLY A 425 -8.41 5.52 12.25
N HIS A 426 -7.71 5.70 13.35
CA HIS A 426 -6.44 6.40 13.50
C HIS A 426 -5.27 5.70 12.79
N ASP A 427 -5.33 4.38 12.55
CA ASP A 427 -4.19 3.63 11.95
C ASP A 427 -4.25 3.42 10.44
N ALA A 428 -5.39 3.68 9.78
CA ALA A 428 -5.40 3.80 8.32
C ALA A 428 -4.51 4.97 7.87
N ALA A 429 -4.45 6.05 8.67
CA ALA A 429 -3.51 7.14 8.46
C ALA A 429 -2.06 6.76 8.81
N ALA A 430 -1.81 5.92 9.82
CA ALA A 430 -0.45 5.46 10.14
C ALA A 430 0.12 4.54 9.04
N TRP A 431 -0.70 3.67 8.46
CA TRP A 431 -0.32 2.82 7.33
C TRP A 431 -0.25 3.60 6.01
N ALA A 432 -1.20 4.50 5.73
CA ALA A 432 -1.14 5.40 4.58
C ALA A 432 0.02 6.43 4.64
N MET A 433 0.51 6.74 5.85
CA MET A 433 1.67 7.61 6.07
C MET A 433 2.99 6.83 6.21
N ALA A 434 2.95 5.49 6.26
CA ALA A 434 4.13 4.63 6.35
C ALA A 434 5.13 4.72 5.19
N PRO A 435 4.83 5.25 3.97
CA PRO A 435 5.88 5.38 2.96
C PRO A 435 6.87 6.54 3.21
N THR A 436 6.77 7.30 4.30
CA THR A 436 7.58 8.52 4.45
C THR A 436 9.02 8.33 4.92
N ALA A 437 9.50 7.10 5.16
CA ALA A 437 10.89 6.90 5.60
C ALA A 437 11.91 6.64 4.47
N HIS A 438 11.56 5.92 3.39
CA HIS A 438 12.52 5.57 2.31
C HIS A 438 11.87 5.24 0.95
N VAL A 439 10.64 5.69 0.68
CA VAL A 439 9.83 5.16 -0.42
C VAL A 439 9.71 6.18 -1.55
N HIS A 440 9.84 5.74 -2.81
CA HIS A 440 9.71 6.61 -3.98
C HIS A 440 8.23 6.93 -4.25
N ASP A 441 7.91 8.07 -4.88
CA ASP A 441 6.52 8.46 -5.25
C ASP A 441 5.79 7.38 -6.07
N ASP A 442 6.52 6.47 -6.73
CA ASP A 442 5.99 5.39 -7.57
C ASP A 442 5.32 4.26 -6.76
N ASP A 443 5.57 4.14 -5.44
CA ASP A 443 5.14 2.99 -4.62
C ASP A 443 3.81 3.22 -3.87
N ALA A 444 3.18 4.40 -3.99
CA ALA A 444 1.83 4.62 -3.43
C ALA A 444 0.79 3.65 -4.03
N ALA A 445 1.05 3.15 -5.24
CA ALA A 445 0.26 2.12 -5.91
C ALA A 445 0.56 0.69 -5.41
N ASP A 446 1.63 0.48 -4.63
CA ASP A 446 1.95 -0.83 -4.03
C ASP A 446 1.11 -1.11 -2.77
N HIS A 447 0.33 -0.12 -2.31
CA HIS A 447 -0.56 -0.28 -1.16
C HIS A 447 -1.72 -1.21 -1.49
N CYS A 448 -1.59 -2.49 -1.15
CA CYS A 448 -2.65 -3.47 -1.28
C CYS A 448 -3.40 -3.69 0.05
N SER A 449 -4.73 -3.54 0.02
CA SER A 449 -5.64 -3.93 1.11
C SER A 449 -6.67 -4.97 0.69
N TYR A 450 -6.53 -5.56 -0.51
CA TYR A 450 -7.52 -6.45 -1.11
C TYR A 450 -7.89 -7.60 -0.19
N ALA A 451 -6.87 -8.23 0.37
CA ALA A 451 -6.91 -9.19 1.46
C ALA A 451 -7.91 -8.84 2.58
N ALA A 452 -7.74 -7.66 3.19
CA ALA A 452 -8.56 -7.18 4.29
C ALA A 452 -10.01 -7.06 3.86
N ASP A 453 -10.21 -6.52 2.67
CA ASP A 453 -11.53 -6.27 2.09
C ASP A 453 -12.24 -7.59 1.72
N GLN A 454 -11.53 -8.56 1.14
CA GLN A 454 -12.05 -9.90 0.85
C GLN A 454 -12.49 -10.62 2.13
N ILE A 455 -11.73 -10.48 3.23
CA ILE A 455 -12.08 -11.13 4.50
C ILE A 455 -13.30 -10.48 5.14
N ALA A 456 -13.40 -9.16 5.07
CA ALA A 456 -14.55 -8.47 5.62
C ALA A 456 -15.82 -8.72 4.78
N GLU A 457 -15.69 -8.86 3.46
CA GLU A 457 -16.74 -9.38 2.57
C GLU A 457 -17.11 -10.82 2.89
N PHE A 458 -16.13 -11.68 3.21
CA PHE A 458 -16.36 -13.04 3.66
C PHE A 458 -17.23 -13.10 4.90
N GLY A 459 -16.92 -12.31 5.94
CA GLY A 459 -17.68 -12.30 7.19
C GLY A 459 -19.16 -11.99 6.97
N PHE A 460 -19.44 -10.96 6.16
CA PHE A 460 -20.81 -10.62 5.76
C PHE A 460 -21.48 -11.76 4.98
N ALA A 461 -20.79 -12.33 3.99
CA ALA A 461 -21.29 -13.42 3.17
C ALA A 461 -21.60 -14.68 3.99
N ALA A 462 -20.67 -15.08 4.85
CA ALA A 462 -20.78 -16.28 5.67
C ALA A 462 -21.94 -16.17 6.66
N ASP A 463 -22.11 -15.03 7.33
CA ASP A 463 -23.25 -14.82 8.23
C ASP A 463 -24.57 -14.82 7.46
N LEU A 464 -24.65 -14.10 6.34
CA LEU A 464 -25.87 -14.08 5.54
C LEU A 464 -26.24 -15.47 5.03
N LEU A 465 -25.30 -16.22 4.47
CA LEU A 465 -25.51 -17.58 3.95
C LEU A 465 -25.82 -18.56 5.07
N SER A 466 -25.14 -18.45 6.21
CA SER A 466 -25.41 -19.28 7.39
C SER A 466 -26.84 -19.10 7.88
N LEU A 467 -27.27 -17.85 8.05
CA LEU A 467 -28.61 -17.50 8.51
C LEU A 467 -29.70 -17.74 7.45
N ARG A 468 -29.34 -17.77 6.17
CA ARG A 468 -30.27 -17.99 5.07
C ARG A 468 -30.48 -19.45 4.75
N ASP A 469 -29.38 -20.21 4.70
CA ASP A 469 -29.30 -21.51 4.07
C ASP A 469 -28.91 -22.61 5.07
N GLY A 470 -28.67 -22.26 6.35
CA GLY A 470 -28.33 -23.22 7.41
C GLY A 470 -26.89 -23.73 7.34
N GLN A 471 -26.02 -23.07 6.58
CA GLN A 471 -24.62 -23.46 6.44
C GLN A 471 -23.84 -23.07 7.70
N GLY A 472 -23.25 -24.03 8.41
CA GLY A 472 -22.40 -23.75 9.55
C GLY A 472 -21.12 -23.03 9.12
N LEU A 473 -20.59 -22.12 9.95
CA LEU A 473 -19.32 -21.42 9.67
C LEU A 473 -18.12 -22.38 9.54
N ASP A 474 -18.26 -23.58 10.07
CA ASP A 474 -17.27 -24.66 10.00
C ASP A 474 -17.61 -25.72 8.93
N GLY A 475 -18.69 -25.50 8.17
CA GLY A 475 -19.20 -26.44 7.18
C GLY A 475 -18.36 -26.51 5.90
N PRO A 476 -18.56 -27.55 5.08
CA PRO A 476 -17.80 -27.77 3.86
C PRO A 476 -17.97 -26.65 2.83
N GLU A 477 -19.14 -26.00 2.76
CA GLU A 477 -19.38 -24.88 1.84
C GLU A 477 -18.61 -23.62 2.25
N THR A 478 -18.55 -23.33 3.55
CA THR A 478 -17.79 -22.20 4.09
C THR A 478 -16.29 -22.43 3.95
N GLU A 479 -15.81 -23.67 4.15
CA GLU A 479 -14.41 -24.03 3.87
C GLU A 479 -14.09 -23.90 2.37
N ALA A 480 -14.98 -24.36 1.48
CA ALA A 480 -14.79 -24.21 0.04
C ALA A 480 -14.70 -22.73 -0.39
N LEU A 481 -15.53 -21.86 0.19
CA LEU A 481 -15.42 -20.41 -0.03
C LEU A 481 -14.09 -19.86 0.49
N ALA A 482 -13.63 -20.28 1.68
CA ALA A 482 -12.35 -19.84 2.23
C ALA A 482 -11.17 -20.22 1.32
N GLN A 483 -11.19 -21.45 0.79
CA GLN A 483 -10.20 -21.93 -0.18
C GLN A 483 -10.24 -21.12 -1.48
N ALA A 484 -11.43 -20.80 -2.00
CA ALA A 484 -11.59 -19.97 -3.19
C ALA A 484 -11.07 -18.54 -2.99
N VAL A 485 -11.29 -17.96 -1.80
CA VAL A 485 -10.79 -16.61 -1.47
C VAL A 485 -9.27 -16.58 -1.35
N ILE A 486 -8.66 -17.64 -0.79
CA ILE A 486 -7.20 -17.78 -0.78
C ILE A 486 -6.67 -17.83 -2.21
N LYS A 487 -7.30 -18.63 -3.07
CA LYS A 487 -6.92 -18.68 -4.49
C LYS A 487 -7.03 -17.30 -5.13
N ASP A 488 -8.14 -16.59 -4.92
CA ASP A 488 -8.37 -15.25 -5.49
C ASP A 488 -7.30 -14.24 -5.08
N VAL A 489 -7.05 -14.13 -3.77
CA VAL A 489 -6.02 -13.22 -3.27
C VAL A 489 -4.64 -13.60 -3.78
N VAL A 490 -4.31 -14.89 -3.85
CA VAL A 490 -3.01 -15.29 -4.40
C VAL A 490 -2.90 -14.98 -5.90
N MET A 491 -3.98 -15.15 -6.68
CA MET A 491 -3.98 -14.69 -8.08
C MET A 491 -3.71 -13.19 -8.18
N HIS A 492 -4.33 -12.39 -7.31
CA HIS A 492 -4.14 -10.94 -7.23
C HIS A 492 -2.70 -10.55 -6.89
N GLU A 493 -2.14 -11.09 -5.80
CA GLU A 493 -0.78 -10.76 -5.37
C GLU A 493 0.27 -11.23 -6.40
N VAL A 494 0.03 -12.38 -7.05
CA VAL A 494 0.90 -12.82 -8.15
C VAL A 494 0.82 -11.83 -9.31
N GLY A 495 -0.34 -11.25 -9.61
CA GLY A 495 -0.48 -10.19 -10.61
C GLY A 495 0.44 -8.98 -10.34
N HIS A 496 0.53 -8.53 -9.09
CA HIS A 496 1.49 -7.48 -8.69
C HIS A 496 2.94 -7.90 -8.92
N THR A 497 3.31 -9.11 -8.52
CA THR A 497 4.66 -9.64 -8.74
C THR A 497 4.98 -9.95 -10.22
N LEU A 498 3.97 -9.96 -11.10
CA LEU A 498 4.14 -9.99 -12.55
C LEU A 498 4.21 -8.58 -13.16
N GLY A 499 4.06 -7.53 -12.36
CA GLY A 499 4.19 -6.13 -12.75
C GLY A 499 2.86 -5.42 -13.00
N LEU A 500 1.72 -5.95 -12.56
CA LEU A 500 0.40 -5.34 -12.78
C LEU A 500 -0.04 -4.46 -11.61
N LYS A 501 -0.65 -3.31 -11.93
CA LYS A 501 -1.34 -2.44 -10.96
C LYS A 501 -2.79 -2.89 -10.75
N HIS A 502 -3.44 -2.32 -9.72
CA HIS A 502 -4.87 -2.49 -9.50
C HIS A 502 -5.71 -2.03 -10.70
N ASN A 503 -6.86 -2.68 -10.91
CA ASN A 503 -7.86 -2.31 -11.91
C ASN A 503 -9.27 -2.23 -11.31
N PHE A 504 -9.60 -1.11 -10.68
CA PHE A 504 -10.88 -0.84 -10.00
C PHE A 504 -12.06 -0.56 -10.94
N ARG A 505 -11.86 -0.67 -12.26
CA ARG A 505 -12.90 -0.48 -13.27
C ARG A 505 -13.37 -1.80 -13.88
N SER A 506 -12.67 -2.89 -13.61
CA SER A 506 -12.83 -4.14 -14.34
C SER A 506 -14.21 -4.78 -14.13
N SER A 507 -14.74 -4.72 -12.91
CA SER A 507 -16.04 -5.28 -12.52
C SER A 507 -17.20 -4.69 -13.33
N THR A 508 -17.07 -3.40 -13.73
CA THR A 508 -18.09 -2.63 -14.45
C THR A 508 -18.31 -3.06 -15.90
N THR A 509 -17.61 -4.10 -16.33
CA THR A 509 -17.66 -4.61 -17.71
C THR A 509 -18.25 -6.01 -17.78
N VAL A 510 -18.65 -6.58 -16.62
CA VAL A 510 -19.39 -7.83 -16.51
C VAL A 510 -20.85 -7.51 -16.19
N THR A 511 -21.77 -7.98 -17.03
CA THR A 511 -23.20 -7.66 -16.85
C THR A 511 -23.83 -8.38 -15.67
N GLN A 512 -24.87 -7.78 -15.08
CA GLN A 512 -25.67 -8.46 -14.04
C GLN A 512 -26.24 -9.81 -14.48
N ALA A 513 -26.51 -9.99 -15.79
CA ALA A 513 -26.97 -11.27 -16.34
C ALA A 513 -25.85 -12.32 -16.34
N GLN A 514 -24.64 -11.93 -16.75
CA GLN A 514 -23.45 -12.80 -16.70
C GLN A 514 -23.08 -13.19 -15.27
N LEU A 515 -23.18 -12.27 -14.31
CA LEU A 515 -22.95 -12.57 -12.89
C LEU A 515 -23.93 -13.61 -12.32
N ARG A 516 -25.09 -13.79 -12.94
CA ARG A 516 -26.08 -14.82 -12.57
C ARG A 516 -25.88 -16.14 -13.30
N ASP A 517 -24.98 -16.18 -14.29
CA ASP A 517 -24.64 -17.36 -15.06
C ASP A 517 -23.40 -18.04 -14.46
N LYS A 518 -23.61 -19.21 -13.87
CA LYS A 518 -22.54 -20.01 -13.26
C LYS A 518 -21.49 -20.42 -14.29
N ALA A 519 -21.90 -20.84 -15.49
CA ALA A 519 -20.95 -21.27 -16.52
C ALA A 519 -20.08 -20.09 -17.00
N TYR A 520 -20.67 -18.90 -17.11
CA TYR A 520 -19.92 -17.69 -17.42
C TYR A 520 -18.89 -17.38 -16.33
N THR A 521 -19.33 -17.29 -15.07
CA THR A 521 -18.47 -16.88 -13.95
C THR A 521 -17.36 -17.89 -13.63
N GLU A 522 -17.57 -19.19 -13.87
CA GLU A 522 -16.52 -20.20 -13.77
C GLU A 522 -15.47 -20.09 -14.89
N ALA A 523 -15.88 -19.66 -16.09
CA ALA A 523 -15.00 -19.54 -17.25
C ALA A 523 -14.24 -18.21 -17.34
N HIS A 524 -14.84 -17.11 -16.86
CA HIS A 524 -14.32 -15.75 -17.05
C HIS A 524 -14.08 -14.98 -15.75
N GLY A 525 -14.46 -15.54 -14.59
CA GLY A 525 -14.49 -14.82 -13.32
C GLY A 525 -15.74 -13.96 -13.16
N ILE A 526 -15.83 -13.25 -12.04
CA ILE A 526 -16.88 -12.26 -11.73
C ILE A 526 -16.48 -10.84 -12.14
N SER A 527 -15.21 -10.65 -12.53
CA SER A 527 -14.65 -9.41 -13.06
C SER A 527 -13.68 -9.74 -14.19
N ASN A 528 -13.42 -8.78 -15.09
CA ASN A 528 -12.49 -8.99 -16.20
C ASN A 528 -11.01 -8.91 -15.80
N SER A 529 -10.72 -8.68 -14.51
CA SER A 529 -9.39 -8.71 -13.94
C SER A 529 -9.42 -9.24 -12.52
N VAL A 530 -8.42 -10.04 -12.15
CA VAL A 530 -8.15 -10.36 -10.75
C VAL A 530 -7.58 -9.18 -9.97
N MET A 531 -7.11 -8.12 -10.64
CA MET A 531 -6.55 -6.91 -10.02
C MET A 531 -7.60 -5.93 -9.48
N ASP A 532 -8.88 -6.30 -9.49
CA ASP A 532 -10.00 -5.48 -8.99
C ASP A 532 -10.36 -5.86 -7.54
N TYR A 533 -10.89 -4.91 -6.77
CA TYR A 533 -11.35 -5.14 -5.40
C TYR A 533 -12.83 -5.48 -5.38
N ASN A 534 -13.16 -6.66 -5.90
CA ASN A 534 -14.54 -7.07 -6.11
C ASN A 534 -15.29 -7.29 -4.79
N ALA A 535 -16.54 -6.86 -4.73
CA ALA A 535 -17.47 -7.37 -3.74
C ALA A 535 -17.93 -8.80 -4.09
N TYR A 536 -18.41 -9.55 -3.09
CA TYR A 536 -18.87 -10.92 -3.36
C TYR A 536 -20.18 -10.91 -4.15
N ASN A 537 -20.27 -11.81 -5.13
CA ASN A 537 -21.44 -12.01 -6.00
C ASN A 537 -22.61 -12.71 -5.27
N LEU A 538 -23.08 -12.12 -4.19
CA LEU A 538 -24.13 -12.67 -3.35
C LEU A 538 -25.49 -12.55 -4.06
N PRO A 539 -26.24 -13.64 -4.26
CA PRO A 539 -27.58 -13.57 -4.83
C PRO A 539 -28.58 -13.01 -3.82
N LEU A 540 -29.57 -12.24 -4.29
CA LEU A 540 -30.79 -12.00 -3.51
C LEU A 540 -31.56 -13.32 -3.35
N LYS A 541 -32.44 -13.39 -2.35
CA LYS A 541 -33.33 -14.55 -2.17
C LYS A 541 -34.08 -14.87 -3.48
N GLY A 542 -33.90 -16.09 -3.99
CA GLY A 542 -34.53 -16.58 -5.22
C GLY A 542 -33.73 -16.30 -6.51
N GLU A 543 -32.63 -15.57 -6.45
CA GLU A 543 -31.69 -15.48 -7.57
C GLU A 543 -30.82 -16.75 -7.68
N PRO A 544 -30.40 -17.14 -8.90
CA PRO A 544 -29.49 -18.26 -9.08
C PRO A 544 -28.13 -17.99 -8.42
N ARG A 545 -27.49 -19.06 -7.93
CA ARG A 545 -26.13 -19.00 -7.39
C ARG A 545 -25.12 -19.21 -8.52
N ALA A 546 -24.12 -18.34 -8.57
CA ALA A 546 -22.94 -18.41 -9.42
C ALA A 546 -21.68 -18.36 -8.56
N SER A 547 -20.49 -18.23 -9.15
CA SER A 547 -19.25 -18.04 -8.38
C SER A 547 -19.34 -16.77 -7.52
N LEU A 548 -18.96 -16.88 -6.25
CA LEU A 548 -19.03 -15.76 -5.28
C LEU A 548 -17.83 -14.82 -5.36
N THR A 549 -16.67 -15.36 -5.70
CA THR A 549 -15.40 -14.64 -5.90
C THR A 549 -14.78 -15.05 -7.24
N ASN A 550 -13.72 -14.38 -7.66
CA ASN A 550 -12.95 -14.73 -8.84
C ASN A 550 -12.24 -16.08 -8.64
N THR A 551 -12.37 -16.97 -9.63
CA THR A 551 -11.76 -18.31 -9.59
C THR A 551 -10.80 -18.56 -10.76
N THR A 552 -10.68 -17.60 -11.67
CA THR A 552 -9.87 -17.64 -12.89
C THR A 552 -9.56 -16.20 -13.33
N LEU A 553 -8.61 -16.05 -14.25
CA LEU A 553 -8.27 -14.77 -14.89
C LEU A 553 -9.37 -14.27 -15.83
N GLY A 554 -9.51 -12.95 -15.92
CA GLY A 554 -10.43 -12.27 -16.84
C GLY A 554 -9.72 -11.66 -18.06
N ALA A 555 -10.50 -11.11 -19.00
CA ALA A 555 -9.98 -10.65 -20.30
C ALA A 555 -8.85 -9.60 -20.22
N TYR A 556 -8.89 -8.72 -19.23
CA TYR A 556 -7.86 -7.70 -19.01
C TYR A 556 -6.52 -8.32 -18.62
N ASP A 557 -6.53 -9.34 -17.75
CA ASP A 557 -5.30 -9.99 -17.26
C ASP A 557 -4.50 -10.59 -18.43
N TYR A 558 -5.19 -11.26 -19.36
CA TYR A 558 -4.57 -11.80 -20.58
C TYR A 558 -3.95 -10.71 -21.45
N TRP A 559 -4.62 -9.57 -21.58
CA TRP A 559 -4.16 -8.45 -22.40
C TRP A 559 -2.96 -7.73 -21.78
N ALA A 560 -2.98 -7.52 -20.47
CA ALA A 560 -1.88 -6.89 -19.74
C ALA A 560 -0.61 -7.76 -19.77
N ILE A 561 -0.76 -9.09 -19.65
CA ILE A 561 0.34 -10.05 -19.84
C ILE A 561 0.83 -10.06 -21.29
N GLU A 562 -0.07 -9.98 -22.28
CA GLU A 562 0.32 -9.86 -23.69
C GLU A 562 1.22 -8.64 -23.91
N TYR A 563 0.83 -7.48 -23.39
CA TYR A 563 1.62 -6.26 -23.53
C TYR A 563 3.01 -6.39 -22.87
N ALA A 564 3.07 -6.91 -21.64
CA ALA A 564 4.31 -6.97 -20.89
C ALA A 564 5.25 -8.10 -21.35
N TYR A 565 4.75 -9.27 -21.74
CA TYR A 565 5.57 -10.48 -21.86
C TYR A 565 5.62 -11.11 -23.25
N LYS A 566 4.78 -10.68 -24.21
CA LYS A 566 4.83 -11.26 -25.56
C LYS A 566 6.25 -11.13 -26.15
N PRO A 567 6.87 -12.23 -26.61
CA PRO A 567 8.15 -12.19 -27.30
C PRO A 567 8.02 -11.41 -28.61
N LEU A 568 8.83 -10.37 -28.77
CA LEU A 568 8.80 -9.46 -29.93
C LEU A 568 10.22 -9.19 -30.40
N ALA A 569 10.43 -9.22 -31.72
CA ALA A 569 11.67 -8.74 -32.33
C ALA A 569 11.83 -7.23 -32.09
N ALA A 570 13.06 -6.78 -31.86
CA ALA A 570 13.36 -5.40 -31.47
C ALA A 570 12.81 -4.39 -32.50
N GLU A 571 12.89 -4.72 -33.79
CA GLU A 571 12.48 -3.87 -34.91
C GLU A 571 10.95 -3.73 -35.01
N GLN A 572 10.20 -4.70 -34.47
CA GLN A 572 8.73 -4.75 -34.53
C GLN A 572 8.07 -4.33 -33.22
N GLN A 573 8.84 -4.26 -32.13
CA GLN A 573 8.32 -4.12 -30.78
C GLN A 573 7.43 -2.89 -30.63
N SER A 574 7.88 -1.71 -31.09
CA SER A 574 7.11 -0.46 -30.96
C SER A 574 5.75 -0.53 -31.67
N ALA A 575 5.74 -1.01 -32.92
CA ALA A 575 4.51 -1.10 -33.72
C ALA A 575 3.52 -2.12 -33.13
N GLU A 576 4.00 -3.29 -32.70
CA GLU A 576 3.14 -4.33 -32.14
C GLU A 576 2.61 -3.94 -30.75
N LEU A 577 3.41 -3.27 -29.92
CA LEU A 577 2.94 -2.74 -28.64
C LEU A 577 1.87 -1.66 -28.82
N ALA A 578 2.05 -0.76 -29.79
CA ALA A 578 1.04 0.22 -30.12
C ALA A 578 -0.27 -0.45 -30.57
N ARG A 579 -0.19 -1.54 -31.35
CA ARG A 579 -1.34 -2.35 -31.76
C ARG A 579 -2.03 -3.02 -30.57
N ILE A 580 -1.27 -3.63 -29.66
CA ILE A 580 -1.82 -4.25 -28.44
C ILE A 580 -2.51 -3.18 -27.59
N ALA A 581 -1.85 -2.05 -27.34
CA ALA A 581 -2.39 -0.99 -26.50
C ALA A 581 -3.60 -0.26 -27.13
N ALA A 582 -3.73 -0.23 -28.46
CA ALA A 582 -4.91 0.32 -29.15
C ALA A 582 -6.22 -0.43 -28.85
N ARG A 583 -6.12 -1.65 -28.31
CA ARG A 583 -7.27 -2.43 -27.83
C ARG A 583 -7.89 -1.88 -26.55
N SER A 584 -7.31 -0.85 -25.93
CA SER A 584 -7.83 -0.22 -24.70
C SER A 584 -9.26 0.33 -24.81
N THR A 585 -9.83 0.40 -26.02
CA THR A 585 -11.22 0.79 -26.27
C THR A 585 -12.20 -0.40 -26.26
N GLU A 586 -11.71 -1.63 -26.21
CA GLU A 586 -12.54 -2.82 -26.02
C GLU A 586 -13.15 -2.80 -24.60
N PRO A 587 -14.47 -2.94 -24.43
CA PRO A 587 -15.13 -2.79 -23.13
C PRO A 587 -14.55 -3.67 -22.02
N GLN A 588 -14.24 -4.94 -22.32
CA GLN A 588 -13.68 -5.90 -21.36
C GLN A 588 -12.23 -5.60 -20.92
N LEU A 589 -11.59 -4.60 -21.52
CA LEU A 589 -10.22 -4.16 -21.22
C LEU A 589 -10.20 -2.82 -20.47
N ALA A 590 -11.35 -2.37 -19.96
CA ALA A 590 -11.44 -1.13 -19.21
C ALA A 590 -10.46 -1.12 -18.02
N TYR A 591 -9.84 0.03 -17.80
CA TYR A 591 -8.80 0.22 -16.79
C TYR A 591 -9.03 1.48 -15.97
N GLY A 592 -8.83 1.37 -14.66
CA GLY A 592 -8.73 2.48 -13.72
C GLY A 592 -7.97 2.05 -12.47
N ASP A 593 -7.00 2.85 -12.02
CA ASP A 593 -6.11 2.49 -10.92
C ASP A 593 -6.41 3.25 -9.62
N ASP A 594 -5.51 3.15 -8.65
CA ASP A 594 -5.59 3.78 -7.34
C ASP A 594 -5.89 5.28 -7.42
N TYR A 595 -5.23 6.01 -8.33
CA TYR A 595 -5.49 7.43 -8.53
C TYR A 595 -6.90 7.67 -9.05
N ASP A 596 -7.35 6.86 -10.02
CA ASP A 596 -8.71 6.95 -10.57
C ASP A 596 -9.78 6.63 -9.49
N GLN A 597 -9.47 5.72 -8.57
CA GLN A 597 -10.34 5.37 -7.44
C GLN A 597 -10.47 6.52 -6.44
N GLY A 598 -9.39 7.30 -6.23
CA GLY A 598 -9.26 8.32 -5.19
C GLY A 598 -8.31 7.96 -4.05
N VAL A 599 -7.41 6.99 -4.26
CA VAL A 599 -6.36 6.56 -3.32
C VAL A 599 -5.01 7.07 -3.82
N GLY A 600 -4.37 7.92 -3.02
CA GLY A 600 -3.11 8.56 -3.41
C GLY A 600 -3.32 9.64 -4.49
N GLY A 601 -2.46 10.67 -4.50
CA GLY A 601 -2.49 11.71 -5.52
C GLY A 601 -3.62 12.76 -5.45
N PRO A 602 -3.72 13.63 -6.46
CA PRO A 602 -4.62 14.80 -6.44
C PRO A 602 -6.06 14.50 -6.85
N TYR A 603 -6.35 13.29 -7.34
CA TYR A 603 -7.67 12.87 -7.78
C TYR A 603 -8.51 12.42 -6.58
N ASP A 604 -9.73 12.90 -6.47
CA ASP A 604 -10.63 12.58 -5.36
C ASP A 604 -11.65 11.49 -5.71
N GLY A 605 -11.34 10.64 -6.69
CA GLY A 605 -12.18 9.51 -7.08
C GLY A 605 -13.52 9.91 -7.67
N PHE A 606 -13.53 10.75 -8.70
CA PHE A 606 -14.78 11.31 -9.26
C PHE A 606 -15.45 10.44 -10.34
N ASP A 607 -14.76 9.43 -10.88
CA ASP A 607 -15.38 8.49 -11.84
C ASP A 607 -16.15 7.42 -11.05
N PRO A 608 -17.49 7.33 -11.17
CA PRO A 608 -18.28 6.35 -10.43
C PRO A 608 -18.12 4.92 -10.96
N ARG A 609 -17.27 4.68 -11.96
CA ARG A 609 -16.92 3.34 -12.47
C ARG A 609 -15.59 2.82 -11.93
N SER A 610 -14.81 3.65 -11.23
CA SER A 610 -13.57 3.23 -10.58
C SER A 610 -13.79 3.14 -9.07
N ASN A 611 -14.08 1.95 -8.57
CA ASN A 611 -14.49 1.73 -7.20
C ASN A 611 -13.86 0.47 -6.60
N GLN A 612 -13.80 0.46 -5.28
CA GLN A 612 -13.63 -0.77 -4.53
C GLN A 612 -15.01 -1.26 -4.07
N ARG A 613 -15.21 -2.58 -4.04
CA ARG A 613 -16.39 -3.24 -3.47
C ARG A 613 -17.72 -2.89 -4.14
N ASP A 614 -17.70 -2.62 -5.43
CA ASP A 614 -18.87 -2.77 -6.28
C ASP A 614 -18.83 -4.09 -7.06
N LEU A 615 -19.86 -4.35 -7.86
CA LEU A 615 -19.87 -5.50 -8.76
C LEU A 615 -20.86 -5.31 -9.91
N GLY A 616 -20.36 -5.48 -11.13
CA GLY A 616 -21.12 -5.52 -12.36
C GLY A 616 -21.30 -4.17 -13.06
N ASP A 617 -21.85 -4.22 -14.27
CA ASP A 617 -21.99 -3.11 -15.23
C ASP A 617 -22.83 -1.89 -14.80
N ASP A 618 -23.53 -2.01 -13.68
CA ASP A 618 -24.26 -0.91 -13.06
C ASP A 618 -23.98 -0.86 -11.55
N PRO A 619 -22.93 -0.12 -11.13
CA PRO A 619 -22.59 0.07 -9.72
C PRO A 619 -23.74 0.66 -8.88
N LEU A 620 -24.62 1.47 -9.48
CA LEU A 620 -25.79 2.02 -8.81
C LEU A 620 -26.87 0.94 -8.58
N ALA A 621 -27.10 0.04 -9.54
CA ALA A 621 -27.95 -1.13 -9.33
C ALA A 621 -27.37 -2.06 -8.27
N TYR A 622 -26.07 -2.28 -8.27
CA TYR A 622 -25.39 -3.06 -7.25
C TYR A 622 -25.55 -2.43 -5.86
N ALA A 623 -25.41 -1.11 -5.73
CA ALA A 623 -25.61 -0.40 -4.47
C ALA A 623 -27.03 -0.63 -3.88
N LYS A 624 -28.05 -0.62 -4.73
CA LYS A 624 -29.43 -0.96 -4.33
C LYS A 624 -29.55 -2.42 -3.87
N LYS A 625 -28.91 -3.34 -4.59
CA LYS A 625 -28.86 -4.76 -4.21
C LYS A 625 -28.16 -4.94 -2.86
N ARG A 626 -27.05 -4.25 -2.62
CA ARG A 626 -26.31 -4.31 -1.36
C ARG A 626 -27.12 -3.80 -0.17
N LEU A 627 -27.89 -2.71 -0.31
CA LEU A 627 -28.80 -2.27 0.75
C LEU A 627 -29.84 -3.34 1.11
N LYS A 628 -30.41 -4.04 0.11
CA LYS A 628 -31.36 -5.14 0.35
C LYS A 628 -30.72 -6.32 1.07
N LEU A 629 -29.49 -6.71 0.69
CA LEU A 629 -28.75 -7.78 1.37
C LEU A 629 -28.47 -7.43 2.85
N ASN A 630 -28.14 -6.17 3.13
CA ASN A 630 -27.97 -5.68 4.51
C ASN A 630 -29.28 -5.77 5.32
N GLN A 631 -30.40 -5.34 4.73
CA GLN A 631 -31.72 -5.44 5.37
C GLN A 631 -32.11 -6.89 5.64
N GLU A 632 -31.88 -7.80 4.68
CA GLU A 632 -32.10 -9.23 4.88
C GLU A 632 -31.25 -9.78 6.04
N LEU A 633 -29.97 -9.41 6.10
CA LEU A 633 -29.09 -9.81 7.20
C LEU A 633 -29.63 -9.31 8.56
N TRP A 634 -30.01 -8.03 8.65
CA TRP A 634 -30.58 -7.46 9.88
C TRP A 634 -31.85 -8.17 10.31
N ASP A 635 -32.76 -8.47 9.40
CA ASP A 635 -34.01 -9.19 9.71
C ASP A 635 -33.72 -10.60 10.25
N ARG A 636 -32.75 -11.30 9.66
CA ARG A 636 -32.35 -12.65 10.07
C ARG A 636 -31.62 -12.67 11.40
N VAL A 637 -30.64 -11.79 11.60
CA VAL A 637 -29.91 -11.66 12.86
C VAL A 637 -30.87 -11.38 14.00
N GLN A 638 -31.84 -10.48 13.78
CA GLN A 638 -32.85 -10.18 14.79
C GLN A 638 -33.78 -11.37 15.06
N SER A 639 -34.18 -12.11 14.03
CA SER A 639 -35.15 -13.22 14.15
C SER A 639 -34.55 -14.49 14.75
N ARG A 640 -33.23 -14.63 14.70
CA ARG A 640 -32.52 -15.78 15.24
C ARG A 640 -32.59 -15.82 16.76
N LYS A 641 -32.76 -17.03 17.30
CA LYS A 641 -32.65 -17.29 18.74
C LYS A 641 -31.22 -17.76 19.06
N PRO A 642 -30.53 -17.17 20.05
CA PRO A 642 -29.24 -17.68 20.50
C PRO A 642 -29.36 -19.10 21.08
N GLU A 643 -28.39 -19.96 20.79
CA GLU A 643 -28.24 -21.29 21.38
C GLU A 643 -27.21 -21.29 22.52
N ALA A 644 -27.26 -22.30 23.39
CA ALA A 644 -26.33 -22.41 24.51
C ALA A 644 -24.90 -22.66 24.02
N GLY A 645 -23.92 -21.95 24.59
CA GLY A 645 -22.51 -22.06 24.21
C GLY A 645 -22.10 -21.16 23.05
N GLU A 646 -23.03 -20.40 22.47
CA GLU A 646 -22.70 -19.39 21.48
C GLU A 646 -21.98 -18.19 22.09
N ASP A 647 -21.17 -17.56 21.26
CA ASP A 647 -20.58 -16.27 21.54
C ASP A 647 -21.67 -15.19 21.67
N PRO A 648 -21.77 -14.52 22.83
CA PRO A 648 -22.82 -13.56 23.10
C PRO A 648 -22.69 -12.26 22.27
N LEU A 649 -21.57 -12.03 21.58
CA LEU A 649 -21.33 -10.83 20.77
C LEU A 649 -21.53 -11.05 19.26
N ARG A 650 -21.83 -12.28 18.82
CA ARG A 650 -21.99 -12.61 17.38
C ARG A 650 -22.93 -11.66 16.64
N SER A 651 -24.12 -11.42 17.17
CA SER A 651 -25.13 -10.55 16.55
C SER A 651 -24.63 -9.11 16.39
N ARG A 652 -23.86 -8.62 17.37
CA ARG A 652 -23.25 -7.29 17.33
C ARG A 652 -22.23 -7.18 16.20
N ARG A 653 -21.31 -8.15 16.07
CA ARG A 653 -20.31 -8.18 15.00
C ARG A 653 -20.95 -8.17 13.62
N SER A 654 -21.92 -9.06 13.41
CA SER A 654 -22.65 -9.18 12.15
C SER A 654 -23.30 -7.85 11.73
N ILE A 655 -23.92 -7.15 12.68
CA ILE A 655 -24.53 -5.84 12.43
C ILE A 655 -23.46 -4.78 12.13
N MET A 656 -22.38 -4.70 12.91
CA MET A 656 -21.35 -3.69 12.68
C MET A 656 -20.63 -3.86 11.34
N GLU A 657 -20.32 -5.10 10.95
CA GLU A 657 -19.70 -5.38 9.65
C GLU A 657 -20.63 -5.01 8.49
N SER A 658 -21.93 -5.29 8.62
CA SER A 658 -22.92 -4.89 7.61
C SER A 658 -22.95 -3.36 7.39
N PHE A 659 -22.90 -2.56 8.47
CA PHE A 659 -22.82 -1.09 8.37
C PHE A 659 -21.49 -0.63 7.76
N ARG A 660 -20.38 -1.30 8.08
CA ARG A 660 -19.07 -1.00 7.48
C ARG A 660 -19.11 -1.14 5.96
N GLN A 661 -19.68 -2.25 5.47
CA GLN A 661 -19.88 -2.51 4.03
C GLN A 661 -20.83 -1.49 3.38
N LEU A 662 -21.98 -1.24 4.01
CA LEU A 662 -22.96 -0.29 3.49
C LEU A 662 -22.40 1.13 3.38
N GLY A 663 -21.51 1.53 4.29
CA GLY A 663 -20.88 2.84 4.20
C GLY A 663 -19.89 2.97 3.03
N MET A 664 -19.29 1.88 2.52
CA MET A 664 -18.52 1.95 1.26
C MET A 664 -19.45 2.07 0.05
N THR A 665 -20.55 1.33 0.05
CA THR A 665 -21.62 1.51 -0.95
C THR A 665 -22.11 2.97 -0.97
N ALA A 666 -22.27 3.59 0.19
CA ALA A 666 -22.67 4.99 0.34
C ALA A 666 -21.64 5.97 -0.25
N HIS A 667 -20.35 5.69 -0.10
CA HIS A 667 -19.27 6.43 -0.75
C HIS A 667 -19.34 6.29 -2.28
N ASN A 668 -19.37 5.06 -2.81
CA ASN A 668 -19.36 4.80 -4.26
C ASN A 668 -20.56 5.45 -4.97
N VAL A 669 -21.77 5.29 -4.43
CA VAL A 669 -22.96 5.89 -5.05
C VAL A 669 -22.94 7.41 -5.02
N SER A 670 -22.26 8.01 -4.05
CA SER A 670 -22.13 9.47 -3.96
C SER A 670 -21.19 10.04 -5.03
N LYS A 671 -20.32 9.23 -5.65
CA LYS A 671 -19.46 9.65 -6.77
C LYS A 671 -20.25 9.99 -8.05
N TYR A 672 -21.46 9.46 -8.22
CA TYR A 672 -22.30 9.79 -9.38
C TYR A 672 -22.67 11.28 -9.43
N VAL A 673 -22.85 11.94 -8.29
CA VAL A 673 -23.28 13.33 -8.21
C VAL A 673 -22.09 14.27 -8.41
N GLY A 674 -22.12 15.07 -9.47
CA GLY A 674 -20.94 15.81 -9.91
C GLY A 674 -19.79 14.90 -10.36
N GLY A 675 -20.11 13.64 -10.71
CA GLY A 675 -19.16 12.67 -11.22
C GLY A 675 -18.77 12.97 -12.66
N ILE A 676 -17.57 12.54 -13.04
CA ILE A 676 -17.03 12.68 -14.39
C ILE A 676 -16.44 11.34 -14.81
N TYR A 677 -16.87 10.82 -15.95
CA TYR A 677 -16.22 9.71 -16.62
C TYR A 677 -14.87 10.16 -17.18
N ALA A 678 -13.79 9.55 -16.71
CA ALA A 678 -12.44 9.78 -17.19
C ALA A 678 -12.01 8.65 -18.14
N GLU A 679 -11.49 9.01 -19.32
CA GLU A 679 -10.97 8.05 -20.29
C GLU A 679 -9.49 8.32 -20.57
N ARG A 680 -8.70 7.25 -20.71
CA ARG A 680 -7.27 7.32 -21.03
C ARG A 680 -7.07 7.60 -22.52
N VAL A 681 -7.17 8.87 -22.90
CA VAL A 681 -7.14 9.31 -24.31
C VAL A 681 -5.71 9.56 -24.79
N VAL A 682 -5.30 8.83 -25.83
CA VAL A 682 -4.08 9.11 -26.60
C VAL A 682 -4.44 9.88 -27.87
N PRO A 683 -3.92 11.11 -28.08
CA PRO A 683 -4.22 11.92 -29.27
C PRO A 683 -3.95 11.16 -30.58
N GLY A 684 -4.93 11.19 -31.49
CA GLY A 684 -4.85 10.51 -32.80
C GLY A 684 -5.04 9.00 -32.77
N VAL A 685 -5.17 8.39 -31.58
CA VAL A 685 -5.31 6.92 -31.42
C VAL A 685 -6.63 6.56 -30.74
N THR A 686 -6.98 7.23 -29.64
CA THR A 686 -8.21 6.95 -28.88
C THR A 686 -9.29 7.96 -29.26
N PRO A 687 -10.37 7.57 -29.96
CA PRO A 687 -11.40 8.49 -30.44
C PRO A 687 -12.46 8.80 -29.36
N LEU A 688 -12.04 9.00 -28.11
CA LEU A 688 -12.91 9.25 -26.97
C LEU A 688 -12.70 10.67 -26.42
N GLN A 689 -13.72 11.17 -25.72
CA GLN A 689 -13.60 12.38 -24.92
C GLN A 689 -12.92 12.04 -23.59
N ALA A 690 -11.87 12.77 -23.22
CA ALA A 690 -11.10 12.49 -22.00
C ALA A 690 -11.94 12.63 -20.73
N PHE A 691 -12.86 13.61 -20.71
CA PHE A 691 -13.76 13.86 -19.59
C PHE A 691 -15.18 14.05 -20.07
N LYS A 692 -16.10 13.22 -19.56
CA LYS A 692 -17.54 13.33 -19.82
C LYS A 692 -18.29 13.37 -18.49
N PRO A 693 -19.05 14.45 -18.17
CA PRO A 693 -19.92 14.45 -17.00
C PRO A 693 -20.89 13.27 -16.99
N VAL A 694 -21.15 12.70 -15.81
CA VAL A 694 -22.17 11.65 -15.64
C VAL A 694 -23.52 12.19 -16.09
N ASP A 695 -24.29 11.39 -16.82
CA ASP A 695 -25.56 11.84 -17.39
C ASP A 695 -26.55 12.26 -16.28
N ALA A 696 -27.24 13.39 -16.47
CA ALA A 696 -28.08 14.01 -15.43
C ALA A 696 -29.17 13.07 -14.89
N ALA A 697 -29.67 12.13 -15.71
CA ALA A 697 -30.63 11.11 -15.28
C ALA A 697 -30.03 10.17 -14.24
N GLN A 698 -28.80 9.70 -14.45
CA GLN A 698 -28.06 8.84 -13.53
C GLN A 698 -27.72 9.58 -12.23
N GLN A 699 -27.26 10.84 -12.33
CA GLN A 699 -27.00 11.67 -11.14
C GLN A 699 -28.26 11.83 -10.28
N ARG A 700 -29.42 12.13 -10.90
CA ARG A 700 -30.71 12.24 -10.19
C ARG A 700 -31.19 10.93 -9.61
N GLU A 701 -30.92 9.81 -10.30
CA GLU A 701 -31.23 8.49 -9.79
C GLU A 701 -30.41 8.15 -8.54
N ALA A 702 -29.11 8.42 -8.56
CA ALA A 702 -28.24 8.30 -7.40
C ALA A 702 -28.74 9.19 -6.24
N LEU A 703 -29.07 10.45 -6.50
CA LEU A 703 -29.65 11.35 -5.50
C LEU A 703 -30.95 10.81 -4.89
N ARG A 704 -31.87 10.27 -5.70
CA ARG A 704 -33.10 9.66 -5.21
C ARG A 704 -32.84 8.44 -4.34
N PHE A 705 -31.91 7.58 -4.74
CA PHE A 705 -31.53 6.41 -3.95
C PHE A 705 -30.86 6.82 -2.62
N ILE A 706 -29.96 7.81 -2.66
CA ILE A 706 -29.33 8.36 -1.45
C ILE A 706 -30.39 8.94 -0.52
N ALA A 707 -31.28 9.80 -1.02
CA ALA A 707 -32.31 10.47 -0.22
C ALA A 707 -33.32 9.48 0.39
N GLY A 708 -33.86 8.56 -0.42
CA GLY A 708 -34.90 7.62 0.01
C GLY A 708 -34.37 6.37 0.71
N GLY A 709 -33.13 5.97 0.40
CA GLY A 709 -32.47 4.79 0.98
C GLY A 709 -31.54 5.18 2.12
N LEU A 710 -30.38 5.75 1.81
CA LEU A 710 -29.28 5.91 2.77
C LEU A 710 -29.52 7.00 3.83
N LEU A 711 -30.21 8.08 3.45
CA LEU A 711 -30.54 9.20 4.37
C LEU A 711 -31.89 9.01 5.07
N SER A 712 -32.64 7.95 4.76
CA SER A 712 -33.93 7.69 5.39
C SER A 712 -33.75 6.86 6.66
N SER A 713 -34.27 7.33 7.80
CA SER A 713 -34.31 6.53 9.03
C SER A 713 -35.15 5.27 8.87
N ASP A 714 -36.11 5.26 7.93
CA ASP A 714 -36.97 4.12 7.66
C ASP A 714 -36.24 2.91 7.06
N SER A 715 -35.06 3.12 6.47
CA SER A 715 -34.24 2.06 5.90
C SER A 715 -33.54 1.21 6.96
N PHE A 716 -33.50 1.65 8.22
CA PHE A 716 -32.74 1.05 9.31
C PHE A 716 -33.67 0.66 10.46
N ARG A 717 -34.26 -0.55 10.39
CA ARG A 717 -35.25 -1.00 11.36
C ARG A 717 -34.69 -2.08 12.29
N PHE A 718 -34.72 -1.79 13.59
CA PHE A 718 -34.31 -2.72 14.64
C PHE A 718 -35.37 -2.78 15.75
N ARG A 719 -35.68 -3.99 16.22
CA ARG A 719 -36.65 -4.23 17.29
C ARG A 719 -36.07 -3.81 18.64
N PRO A 720 -36.79 -3.02 19.46
CA PRO A 720 -36.31 -2.62 20.78
C PRO A 720 -35.91 -3.81 21.66
N GLU A 721 -36.66 -4.91 21.59
CA GLU A 721 -36.39 -6.12 22.38
C GLU A 721 -35.07 -6.77 21.97
N PHE A 722 -34.74 -6.75 20.67
CA PHE A 722 -33.46 -7.25 20.18
C PHE A 722 -32.31 -6.37 20.68
N LEU A 723 -32.44 -5.05 20.60
CA LEU A 723 -31.40 -4.12 21.08
C LEU A 723 -31.16 -4.26 22.59
N ALA A 724 -32.23 -4.45 23.37
CA ALA A 724 -32.15 -4.66 24.82
C ALA A 724 -31.46 -5.97 25.22
N GLN A 725 -31.38 -6.95 24.31
CA GLN A 725 -30.71 -8.22 24.52
C GLN A 725 -29.22 -8.21 24.15
N GLN A 726 -28.73 -7.13 23.51
CA GLN A 726 -27.33 -7.06 23.12
C GLN A 726 -26.46 -6.78 24.34
N THR A 727 -25.46 -7.64 24.56
CA THR A 727 -24.50 -7.47 25.65
C THR A 727 -23.28 -6.66 25.20
N VAL A 728 -22.49 -6.22 26.18
CA VAL A 728 -21.11 -5.77 26.00
C VAL A 728 -20.13 -6.89 26.31
N ASP A 729 -18.88 -6.71 25.91
CA ASP A 729 -17.78 -7.58 26.34
C ASP A 729 -17.43 -7.28 27.81
N TYR A 730 -17.54 -8.28 28.68
CA TYR A 730 -17.20 -8.18 30.11
C TYR A 730 -15.82 -8.76 30.43
N ASN A 731 -15.19 -9.46 29.48
CA ASN A 731 -13.88 -10.06 29.66
C ASN A 731 -12.76 -9.06 29.33
N GLU A 732 -13.00 -8.16 28.36
CA GLU A 732 -12.04 -7.13 27.98
C GLU A 732 -12.53 -5.71 28.34
N TRP A 733 -11.89 -5.09 29.35
CA TRP A 733 -12.26 -3.77 29.89
C TRP A 733 -12.33 -2.63 28.87
N ASN A 734 -11.60 -2.73 27.77
CA ASN A 734 -11.55 -1.67 26.73
C ASN A 734 -12.60 -1.85 25.62
N ARG A 735 -13.48 -2.86 25.69
CA ARG A 735 -14.43 -3.22 24.61
C ARG A 735 -15.91 -2.89 24.91
N GLY A 736 -16.18 -2.04 25.90
CA GLY A 736 -17.46 -1.99 26.63
C GLY A 736 -18.51 -0.92 26.28
N LEU A 737 -18.62 -0.41 25.05
CA LEU A 737 -19.75 0.49 24.72
C LEU A 737 -20.97 -0.28 24.16
N PRO A 738 -22.20 -0.01 24.66
CA PRO A 738 -23.43 -0.60 24.11
C PRO A 738 -23.56 -0.38 22.61
N LEU A 739 -24.19 -1.34 21.91
CA LEU A 739 -24.44 -1.24 20.48
C LEU A 739 -25.31 0.00 20.19
N SER A 740 -24.81 0.90 19.33
CA SER A 740 -25.53 2.10 18.95
C SER A 740 -25.84 2.11 17.45
N ILE A 741 -27.06 1.69 17.10
CA ILE A 741 -27.57 1.80 15.73
C ILE A 741 -27.54 3.25 15.23
N PRO A 742 -27.95 4.28 16.02
CA PRO A 742 -27.89 5.66 15.56
C PRO A 742 -26.47 6.10 15.16
N ASP A 743 -25.44 5.68 15.91
CA ASP A 743 -24.05 6.08 15.60
C ASP A 743 -23.53 5.35 14.34
N ALA A 744 -23.87 4.06 14.18
CA ALA A 744 -23.54 3.31 12.98
C ALA A 744 -24.21 3.89 11.73
N VAL A 745 -25.47 4.31 11.83
CA VAL A 745 -26.20 4.97 10.75
C VAL A 745 -25.61 6.36 10.46
N ALA A 746 -25.28 7.13 11.51
CA ALA A 746 -24.61 8.41 11.34
C ALA A 746 -23.26 8.28 10.63
N ALA A 747 -22.51 7.18 10.85
CA ALA A 747 -21.27 6.92 10.11
C ALA A 747 -21.51 6.67 8.60
N VAL A 748 -22.54 5.89 8.24
CA VAL A 748 -22.93 5.66 6.83
C VAL A 748 -23.38 6.97 6.17
N GLN A 749 -24.25 7.71 6.83
CA GLN A 749 -24.77 8.98 6.32
C GLN A 749 -23.70 10.06 6.25
N GLY A 750 -22.77 10.07 7.22
CA GLY A 750 -21.60 10.95 7.24
C GLY A 750 -20.77 10.81 5.96
N ARG A 751 -20.50 9.59 5.49
CA ARG A 751 -19.76 9.34 4.23
C ARG A 751 -20.45 9.93 3.00
N VAL A 752 -21.79 9.88 2.95
CA VAL A 752 -22.56 10.55 1.89
C VAL A 752 -22.35 12.06 1.95
N LEU A 753 -22.51 12.65 3.14
CA LEU A 753 -22.39 14.09 3.32
C LEU A 753 -20.96 14.59 3.08
N ASP A 754 -19.94 13.84 3.51
CA ASP A 754 -18.53 14.14 3.26
C ASP A 754 -18.25 14.27 1.76
N ARG A 755 -18.82 13.39 0.93
CA ARG A 755 -18.66 13.45 -0.53
C ARG A 755 -19.48 14.57 -1.15
N LEU A 756 -20.79 14.61 -0.89
CA LEU A 756 -21.71 15.51 -1.59
C LEU A 756 -21.59 16.98 -1.16
N MET A 757 -21.10 17.23 0.06
CA MET A 757 -20.85 18.58 0.57
C MET A 757 -19.36 18.95 0.53
N SER A 758 -18.51 18.16 -0.14
CA SER A 758 -17.09 18.52 -0.30
C SER A 758 -16.92 19.73 -1.24
N PRO A 759 -15.87 20.56 -1.03
CA PRO A 759 -15.50 21.60 -1.97
C PRO A 759 -15.26 21.07 -3.40
N ASN A 760 -14.66 19.88 -3.54
CA ASN A 760 -14.38 19.28 -4.84
C ASN A 760 -15.65 18.93 -5.62
N THR A 761 -16.67 18.36 -4.96
CA THR A 761 -17.97 18.08 -5.61
C THR A 761 -18.66 19.37 -6.00
N ALA A 762 -18.64 20.39 -5.15
CA ALA A 762 -19.22 21.70 -5.46
C ALA A 762 -18.53 22.34 -6.68
N HIS A 763 -17.20 22.31 -6.72
CA HIS A 763 -16.41 22.78 -7.85
C HIS A 763 -16.76 22.04 -9.15
N ARG A 764 -16.79 20.70 -9.14
CA ARG A 764 -17.16 19.94 -10.34
C ARG A 764 -18.56 20.24 -10.84
N LEU A 765 -19.55 20.40 -9.94
CA LEU A 765 -20.92 20.73 -10.33
C LEU A 765 -21.04 22.11 -11.00
N ILE A 766 -20.16 23.05 -10.65
CA ILE A 766 -20.05 24.36 -11.27
C ILE A 766 -19.29 24.25 -12.60
N GLU A 767 -18.09 23.67 -12.58
CA GLU A 767 -17.16 23.62 -13.72
C GLU A 767 -17.59 22.68 -14.84
N GLN A 768 -18.33 21.59 -14.55
CA GLN A 768 -18.74 20.62 -15.58
C GLN A 768 -19.54 21.25 -16.73
N GLN A 769 -20.16 22.42 -16.51
CA GLN A 769 -20.86 23.15 -17.57
C GLN A 769 -19.91 23.62 -18.68
N SER A 770 -18.62 23.83 -18.37
CA SER A 770 -17.58 24.17 -19.35
C SER A 770 -17.24 23.01 -20.29
N LEU A 771 -17.49 21.77 -19.86
CA LEU A 771 -17.25 20.55 -20.65
C LEU A 771 -18.40 20.22 -21.62
N LEU A 772 -19.49 21.00 -21.59
CA LEU A 772 -20.74 20.72 -22.30
C LEU A 772 -21.07 21.82 -23.30
N THR A 773 -21.66 21.43 -24.44
CA THR A 773 -22.28 22.36 -25.38
C THR A 773 -23.49 23.06 -24.75
N GLU A 774 -23.89 24.22 -25.29
CA GLU A 774 -25.03 24.99 -24.79
C GLU A 774 -26.32 24.15 -24.70
N ALA A 775 -26.59 23.33 -25.73
CA ALA A 775 -27.74 22.41 -25.74
C ALA A 775 -27.66 21.36 -24.62
N GLN A 776 -26.47 20.84 -24.33
CA GLN A 776 -26.25 19.84 -23.29
C GLN A 776 -26.29 20.43 -21.87
N ARG A 777 -26.00 21.72 -21.68
CA ARG A 777 -26.08 22.37 -20.36
C ARG A 777 -27.50 22.41 -19.81
N LYS A 778 -28.51 22.47 -20.69
CA LYS A 778 -29.91 22.52 -20.28
C LYS A 778 -30.31 21.20 -19.61
N GLY A 779 -30.75 21.28 -18.35
CA GLY A 779 -31.22 20.11 -17.59
C GLY A 779 -30.13 19.32 -16.88
N GLN A 780 -28.89 19.80 -16.88
CA GLN A 780 -27.82 19.25 -16.02
C GLN A 780 -28.13 19.45 -14.54
N VAL A 781 -27.59 18.56 -13.71
CA VAL A 781 -27.71 18.69 -12.25
C VAL A 781 -26.86 19.87 -11.78
N SER A 782 -27.49 20.80 -11.08
CA SER A 782 -26.81 21.98 -10.53
C SER A 782 -26.43 21.77 -9.06
N LEU A 783 -25.46 22.55 -8.56
CA LEU A 783 -25.12 22.58 -7.13
C LEU A 783 -26.35 22.91 -6.26
N SER A 784 -27.19 23.83 -6.73
CA SER A 784 -28.42 24.20 -6.02
C SER A 784 -29.43 23.03 -5.97
N GLU A 785 -29.56 22.25 -7.05
CA GLU A 785 -30.41 21.05 -7.08
C GLU A 785 -29.93 20.01 -6.05
N VAL A 786 -28.61 19.79 -5.94
CA VAL A 786 -28.02 18.86 -4.96
C VAL A 786 -28.30 19.34 -3.54
N TYR A 787 -27.98 20.60 -3.21
CA TYR A 787 -28.21 21.14 -1.87
C TYR A 787 -29.69 21.15 -1.49
N ALA A 788 -30.59 21.53 -2.41
CA ALA A 788 -32.03 21.48 -2.20
C ALA A 788 -32.52 20.05 -1.94
N THR A 789 -32.01 19.07 -2.70
CA THR A 789 -32.39 17.65 -2.56
C THR A 789 -31.95 17.11 -1.20
N LEU A 790 -30.69 17.35 -0.81
CA LEU A 790 -30.16 16.94 0.49
C LEU A 790 -30.93 17.59 1.62
N GLN A 791 -31.10 18.91 1.60
CA GLN A 791 -31.83 19.62 2.65
C GLN A 791 -33.28 19.16 2.73
N SER A 792 -33.99 18.98 1.60
CA SER A 792 -35.37 18.50 1.63
C SER A 792 -35.49 17.06 2.14
N ALA A 793 -34.49 16.20 1.91
CA ALA A 793 -34.49 14.83 2.43
C ALA A 793 -34.15 14.77 3.92
N ILE A 794 -33.13 15.51 4.35
CA ILE A 794 -32.63 15.53 5.73
C ILE A 794 -33.59 16.26 6.68
N PHE A 795 -34.34 17.24 6.18
CA PHE A 795 -35.27 18.07 6.95
C PHE A 795 -36.73 17.88 6.52
N SER A 796 -37.07 16.68 6.07
CA SER A 796 -38.40 16.37 5.51
C SER A 796 -39.56 16.66 6.48
N GLU A 797 -39.30 16.51 7.78
CA GLU A 797 -40.24 16.70 8.89
C GLU A 797 -40.59 18.19 9.12
N LEU A 798 -39.73 19.13 8.69
CA LEU A 798 -40.02 20.57 8.87
C LEU A 798 -41.29 20.98 8.11
N LYS A 799 -41.51 20.39 6.93
CA LYS A 799 -42.69 20.65 6.10
C LYS A 799 -43.97 20.12 6.74
N THR A 800 -43.95 18.90 7.27
CA THR A 800 -45.12 18.23 7.85
C THR A 800 -45.40 18.66 9.29
N GLY A 801 -44.36 19.07 10.04
CA GLY A 801 -44.46 19.24 11.49
C GLY A 801 -44.51 17.92 12.25
N ALA A 802 -44.01 16.84 11.65
CA ALA A 802 -43.92 15.54 12.31
C ALA A 802 -42.86 15.52 13.41
N GLU A 803 -42.96 14.56 14.32
CA GLU A 803 -41.89 14.27 15.27
C GLU A 803 -40.58 13.91 14.55
N ILE A 804 -39.46 14.36 15.11
CA ILE A 804 -38.13 14.11 14.54
C ILE A 804 -37.46 13.05 15.40
N ASP A 805 -37.27 11.84 14.88
CA ASP A 805 -36.64 10.74 15.62
C ASP A 805 -35.14 10.99 15.91
N ARG A 806 -34.56 10.22 16.84
CA ARG A 806 -33.16 10.40 17.27
C ARG A 806 -32.15 10.31 16.11
N MET A 807 -32.33 9.39 15.18
CA MET A 807 -31.41 9.19 14.05
C MET A 807 -31.51 10.37 13.08
N ARG A 808 -32.74 10.83 12.79
CA ARG A 808 -32.98 12.03 12.00
C ARG A 808 -32.33 13.27 12.63
N ARG A 809 -32.47 13.46 13.95
CA ARG A 809 -31.78 14.55 14.67
C ARG A 809 -30.26 14.48 14.55
N SER A 810 -29.71 13.26 14.62
CA SER A 810 -28.27 13.04 14.43
C SER A 810 -27.81 13.47 13.03
N LEU A 811 -28.53 13.04 11.99
CA LEU A 811 -28.25 13.41 10.61
C LEU A 811 -28.31 14.93 10.38
N GLN A 812 -29.30 15.60 10.95
CA GLN A 812 -29.45 17.06 10.86
C GLN A 812 -28.26 17.81 11.49
N ARG A 813 -27.71 17.32 12.62
CA ARG A 813 -26.48 17.87 13.21
C ARG A 813 -25.25 17.63 12.34
N GLU A 814 -25.09 16.41 11.81
CA GLU A 814 -23.98 16.07 10.93
C GLU A 814 -23.97 16.91 9.64
N TYR A 815 -25.15 17.25 9.11
CA TYR A 815 -25.31 18.21 8.02
C TYR A 815 -24.84 19.61 8.41
N LEU A 816 -25.31 20.16 9.55
CA LEU A 816 -24.90 21.50 9.99
C LEU A 816 -23.40 21.59 10.29
N LYS A 817 -22.78 20.53 10.81
CA LYS A 817 -21.32 20.47 11.03
C LYS A 817 -20.53 20.68 9.74
N ARG A 818 -20.97 20.08 8.62
CA ARG A 818 -20.32 20.25 7.30
C ARG A 818 -20.67 21.59 6.66
N LEU A 819 -21.91 22.03 6.82
CA LEU A 819 -22.34 23.37 6.39
C LEU A 819 -21.51 24.47 7.09
N GLN A 820 -21.14 24.27 8.36
CA GLN A 820 -20.24 25.17 9.09
C GLN A 820 -18.90 25.32 8.38
N ALA A 821 -18.29 24.19 7.96
CA ALA A 821 -17.03 24.20 7.24
C ALA A 821 -17.16 24.96 5.91
N GLN A 822 -18.24 24.71 5.16
CA GLN A 822 -18.55 25.43 3.91
C GLN A 822 -18.73 26.93 4.10
N LEU A 823 -19.34 27.34 5.21
CA LEU A 823 -19.55 28.75 5.55
C LEU A 823 -18.33 29.41 6.19
N ASN A 824 -17.31 28.66 6.60
CA ASN A 824 -16.12 29.25 7.20
C ASN A 824 -15.19 29.84 6.12
N ARG A 825 -15.06 31.17 6.10
CA ARG A 825 -14.25 31.92 5.13
C ARG A 825 -12.75 31.66 5.25
N SER A 826 -12.23 31.24 6.41
CA SER A 826 -10.79 30.98 6.58
C SER A 826 -10.36 29.62 6.02
N THR A 827 -11.27 28.63 6.03
CA THR A 827 -11.01 27.27 5.51
C THR A 827 -11.44 27.10 4.05
N ASN A 828 -12.47 27.84 3.60
CA ASN A 828 -12.98 27.82 2.23
C ASN A 828 -12.81 29.18 1.55
N GLY A 829 -11.65 29.82 1.75
CA GLY A 829 -11.28 31.15 1.24
C GLY A 829 -12.09 31.62 0.05
N ALA A 830 -12.71 32.79 0.19
CA ALA A 830 -13.50 33.51 -0.82
C ALA A 830 -12.79 33.78 -2.16
N THR A 831 -11.61 33.20 -2.39
CA THR A 831 -10.77 33.32 -3.58
C THR A 831 -10.78 32.07 -4.48
N VAL A 832 -11.15 30.87 -3.98
CA VAL A 832 -11.08 29.62 -4.80
C VAL A 832 -12.46 29.11 -5.25
N TYR A 833 -13.52 29.19 -4.40
CA TYR A 833 -14.87 28.68 -4.74
C TYR A 833 -16.02 29.63 -4.34
N ALA A 834 -15.96 30.89 -4.77
CA ALA A 834 -16.91 31.94 -4.36
C ALA A 834 -18.39 31.61 -4.65
N ASP A 835 -18.67 30.96 -5.78
CA ASP A 835 -20.03 30.57 -6.16
C ASP A 835 -20.57 29.44 -5.26
N ALA A 836 -19.72 28.47 -4.89
CA ALA A 836 -20.10 27.42 -3.95
C ALA A 836 -20.43 27.97 -2.56
N PHE A 837 -19.63 28.94 -2.07
CA PHE A 837 -19.91 29.65 -0.83
C PHE A 837 -21.24 30.40 -0.89
N SER A 838 -21.49 31.12 -1.98
CA SER A 838 -22.73 31.89 -2.19
C SER A 838 -23.96 30.97 -2.19
N MET A 839 -23.86 29.81 -2.84
CA MET A 839 -24.92 28.80 -2.85
C MET A 839 -25.14 28.18 -1.46
N ALA A 840 -24.08 27.81 -0.74
CA ALA A 840 -24.18 27.28 0.62
C ALA A 840 -24.87 28.29 1.55
N ARG A 841 -24.49 29.58 1.48
CA ARG A 841 -25.12 30.65 2.26
C ARG A 841 -26.60 30.86 1.90
N TYR A 842 -26.95 30.78 0.60
CA TYR A 842 -28.35 30.87 0.15
C TYR A 842 -29.21 29.77 0.78
N HIS A 843 -28.79 28.50 0.65
CA HIS A 843 -29.52 27.35 1.21
C HIS A 843 -29.56 27.38 2.74
N ALA A 844 -28.46 27.76 3.40
CA ALA A 844 -28.41 27.98 4.85
C ALA A 844 -29.43 29.02 5.33
N THR A 845 -29.60 30.11 4.58
CA THR A 845 -30.58 31.15 4.91
C THR A 845 -32.02 30.62 4.79
N GLN A 846 -32.30 29.81 3.77
CA GLN A 846 -33.61 29.16 3.62
C GLN A 846 -33.87 28.17 4.77
N LEU A 847 -32.88 27.35 5.12
CA LEU A 847 -33.00 26.39 6.22
C LEU A 847 -33.29 27.07 7.56
N ALA A 848 -32.64 28.20 7.85
CA ALA A 848 -32.90 28.96 9.08
C ALA A 848 -34.36 29.44 9.17
N ASN A 849 -34.97 29.79 8.02
CA ASN A 849 -36.38 30.17 7.95
C ASN A 849 -37.30 28.96 8.14
N ASP A 850 -36.97 27.82 7.53
CA ASP A 850 -37.74 26.58 7.66
C ASP A 850 -37.74 26.07 9.11
N LEU A 851 -36.57 26.07 9.77
CA LEU A 851 -36.42 25.69 11.18
C LEU A 851 -37.28 26.56 12.10
N ARG A 852 -37.22 27.88 11.91
CA ARG A 852 -38.04 28.84 12.66
C ARG A 852 -39.54 28.56 12.49
N THR A 853 -39.97 28.28 11.26
CA THR A 853 -41.37 28.02 10.94
C THR A 853 -41.84 26.70 11.54
N ALA A 854 -41.01 25.66 11.47
CA ALA A 854 -41.30 24.34 12.03
C ALA A 854 -41.36 24.37 13.57
N ALA A 855 -40.45 25.09 14.23
CA ALA A 855 -40.41 25.20 15.69
C ALA A 855 -41.66 25.86 16.28
N ALA A 856 -42.38 26.68 15.49
CA ALA A 856 -43.61 27.33 15.89
C ALA A 856 -44.86 26.42 15.79
N LYS A 857 -44.74 25.21 15.22
CA LYS A 857 -45.88 24.31 15.07
C LYS A 857 -46.29 23.67 16.42
N PRO A 858 -47.60 23.59 16.72
CA PRO A 858 -48.08 22.93 17.94
C PRO A 858 -47.94 21.41 17.84
N GLY A 859 -47.93 20.73 18.99
CA GLY A 859 -47.98 19.27 19.06
C GLY A 859 -46.64 18.53 19.04
N LEU A 860 -45.51 19.25 18.90
CA LEU A 860 -44.17 18.67 18.97
C LEU A 860 -43.78 18.26 20.41
N SER A 861 -42.92 17.27 20.56
CA SER A 861 -42.28 16.90 21.82
C SER A 861 -41.29 17.98 22.30
N VAL A 862 -40.90 17.93 23.58
CA VAL A 862 -39.89 18.85 24.14
C VAL A 862 -38.55 18.63 23.45
N GLU A 863 -38.21 17.38 23.17
CA GLU A 863 -36.99 16.94 22.52
C GLU A 863 -36.90 17.48 21.10
N THR A 864 -37.98 17.38 20.31
CA THR A 864 -38.03 17.93 18.96
C THR A 864 -37.93 19.46 18.98
N ARG A 865 -38.64 20.14 19.89
CA ARG A 865 -38.53 21.61 20.01
C ARG A 865 -37.13 22.07 20.42
N ALA A 866 -36.54 21.43 21.42
CA ALA A 866 -35.19 21.75 21.89
C ALA A 866 -34.15 21.55 20.78
N HIS A 867 -34.30 20.49 19.99
CA HIS A 867 -33.44 20.24 18.85
C HIS A 867 -33.59 21.29 17.74
N LEU A 868 -34.82 21.64 17.36
CA LEU A 868 -35.04 22.67 16.35
C LEU A 868 -34.47 24.04 16.79
N ALA A 869 -34.61 24.38 18.06
CA ALA A 869 -34.02 25.59 18.64
C ALA A 869 -32.49 25.55 18.59
N GLU A 870 -31.87 24.43 19.00
CA GLU A 870 -30.41 24.20 18.91
C GLU A 870 -29.90 24.40 17.48
N LEU A 871 -30.53 23.75 16.50
CA LEU A 871 -30.13 23.85 15.09
C LEU A 871 -30.28 25.27 14.55
N GLN A 872 -31.37 25.96 14.90
CA GLN A 872 -31.63 27.32 14.48
C GLN A 872 -30.59 28.29 15.05
N ASP A 873 -30.25 28.17 16.34
CA ASP A 873 -29.24 29.00 17.00
C ASP A 873 -27.85 28.77 16.40
N LEU A 874 -27.49 27.51 16.21
CA LEU A 874 -26.22 27.12 15.59
C LEU A 874 -26.08 27.70 14.17
N LEU A 875 -27.11 27.56 13.34
CA LEU A 875 -27.11 28.06 11.97
C LEU A 875 -27.10 29.59 11.91
N ASN A 876 -27.83 30.27 12.79
CA ASN A 876 -27.80 31.73 12.93
C ASN A 876 -26.40 32.23 13.33
N ALA A 877 -25.74 31.53 14.26
CA ALA A 877 -24.38 31.85 14.67
C ALA A 877 -23.40 31.71 13.49
N MET A 878 -23.51 30.64 12.70
CA MET A 878 -22.70 30.45 11.48
C MET A 878 -22.90 31.59 10.48
N LEU A 879 -24.15 31.91 10.13
CA LEU A 879 -24.48 32.97 9.17
C LEU A 879 -24.00 34.36 9.63
N LYS A 880 -23.92 34.60 10.95
CA LYS A 880 -23.34 35.83 11.54
C LYS A 880 -21.81 35.82 11.55
N ALA A 881 -21.17 34.70 11.93
CA ALA A 881 -19.72 34.60 12.02
C ALA A 881 -19.03 34.88 10.66
N THR A 882 -19.67 34.51 9.56
CA THR A 882 -19.22 34.85 8.20
C THR A 882 -19.20 36.35 7.87
N LEU A 883 -19.80 37.22 8.69
CA LEU A 883 -19.88 38.67 8.48
C LEU A 883 -18.77 39.45 9.19
N VAL A 884 -18.07 38.84 10.16
CA VAL A 884 -16.97 39.50 10.89
C VAL A 884 -15.74 39.53 9.98
N ARG A 885 -15.31 40.74 9.58
CA ARG A 885 -14.07 40.95 8.82
C ARG A 885 -12.89 40.43 9.67
N ALA A 886 -12.02 39.62 9.04
CA ALA A 886 -10.67 39.40 9.52
C ALA A 886 -9.88 40.72 9.49
#